data_AF-A0A534U0S2-F1
#
_entry.id   AF-A0A534U0S2-F1
#
_cell.length_a   1.000
_cell.length_b   1.000
_cell.length_c   1.000
_cell.angle_alpha   90.00
_cell.angle_beta   90.00
_cell.angle_gamma   90.00
#
_symmetry.space_group_name_H-M   'P 1'
#
loop_
_entity.id
_entity.type
_entity.pdbx_description
1 polymer ?
#
loop_
_entity_poly.entity_id
_entity_poly.type
_entity_poly.pdbx_seq_one_letter_code
_entity_poly.pdbx_strand_id
1 'polypeptide(L)'
;MVLTLAGMADAADFTCYRAAPTRGAARFTARPGVSVVDEFGSSTVGVAKPKLLCAPTDVNGDDPGAPSRPDHLEDYFIKPATRFTTLTRQTVVDRFGTWTFDVKKAVALQVPTAKSHTSPPAPPANPSIDHFQCHRVNRSSGTAKLTPMTVTVTDQFGSMSVQVRKPTRLCSPADKNGEDPGAEQHAAHLLCYKVKQVSQPRFATVSPLFTANQFGSETLDARRPSELCVYAVRPPAGPTPTVTPTLACPDCTNGTPSGTPTPAATPSPPPLCGNGTIDAGEQCDGSAAGSPCPGACTPLCQCPVCGDGVVDQPNEECDGADAPTCPGMCQPNCACPGVCDPLDPSVCLYPFPNDFFTVVDPTTPTGRRVNFSLTAMPRNKANVPIDPTDYNRADGFSPGQSIELRVPGYDPVQTGAVPITDIERAFDPAQPIVVINASTLQRQLIWSEIDSNASTEATRALYVRPAINFDEGTRYIVALRNVKDATGALIAPSADFLAYRDGTPTGDAAKEARRAHMEDVFATLAAAGIGRTDLYLAWDFTVASRDTLSKRALGMRDDALGPNGLGDPDLADLQVAGAAPSFTVTSVANLPPCGNDGCAGGAPPDNPPGGQEFCDALQTISELEPFLSGVDCNLLPNSTPTESDQIARRVEGTFTVPCYLFPDCEPGGTFALDGSGKPIKNPASYTANFICNIPRSAFSNGDGATGTAVPARPSLYGHGLLGTASEVNAGNVQAMADEHNVLFCATDWAGFSTSDAGTVVATLQDASNFPKMVDRMQEGFLDFIFLGRLLLHPNGFAGNAAFQDAAGHSLIDASHLYYDGNSQGGIMGGALTALAPDFNRSVLGVPGMNYSTLLQRSVDFTAYAEGKLLGAVSDSLADVDTPFGLYDNYPNELERPLLFALLQMLWDRGEANGYARHITTDPLPNTPAHTVLLHEAFGDHQVANITTEVETRTIGGSIYQPALAPGRHSDVNPYFGIPAIPSFPFAGSALVVWDAGTPTPPTTNTPNFAGSDPHGKPRSEPAARQQKSEFLKPNGGVIDVCGGAPCLAP
;
A
#
# COMPACT_ATOMS: atom_id res chain seq x y z
N MET A 1 30.82 26.13 22.29
CA MET A 1 30.95 26.08 23.77
C MET A 1 30.60 24.66 24.17
N VAL A 2 31.61 23.86 24.51
CA VAL A 2 31.42 22.45 24.90
C VAL A 2 30.83 22.46 26.31
N LEU A 3 29.57 22.06 26.49
CA LEU A 3 29.05 21.79 27.84
C LEU A 3 29.89 20.64 28.41
N THR A 4 30.62 20.91 29.49
CA THR A 4 31.29 19.86 30.26
C THR A 4 30.23 19.08 31.05
N LEU A 5 30.37 17.76 31.10
CA LEU A 5 29.55 16.82 31.88
C LEU A 5 29.32 17.22 33.35
N ALA A 6 30.14 18.13 33.90
CA ALA A 6 30.01 18.65 35.25
C ALA A 6 28.75 19.51 35.49
N GLY A 7 28.11 20.05 34.44
CA GLY A 7 26.87 20.83 34.56
C GLY A 7 25.58 19.98 34.60
N MET A 8 25.67 18.66 34.42
CA MET A 8 24.52 17.74 34.33
C MET A 8 24.24 16.98 35.63
N ALA A 9 25.07 17.15 36.67
CA ALA A 9 24.98 16.37 37.91
C ALA A 9 23.76 16.70 38.79
N ASP A 10 23.11 17.86 38.58
CA ASP A 10 21.89 18.26 39.29
C ASP A 10 20.61 18.10 38.43
N ALA A 11 20.72 17.52 37.24
CA ALA A 11 19.60 17.39 36.31
C ALA A 11 18.82 16.09 36.51
N ALA A 12 17.48 16.18 36.62
CA ALA A 12 16.63 15.02 36.88
C ALA A 12 16.33 14.23 35.58
N ASP A 13 16.74 12.96 35.56
CA ASP A 13 16.32 11.97 34.55
C ASP A 13 15.20 11.09 35.10
N PHE A 14 14.39 10.49 34.22
CA PHE A 14 13.25 9.67 34.60
C PHE A 14 13.15 8.36 33.82
N THR A 15 12.95 7.26 34.54
CA THR A 15 12.47 6.02 33.95
C THR A 15 10.94 6.04 33.96
N CYS A 16 10.33 5.99 32.79
CA CYS A 16 8.88 6.06 32.61
C CYS A 16 8.27 4.68 32.36
N TYR A 17 7.40 4.28 33.28
CA TYR A 17 6.71 3.00 33.29
C TYR A 17 5.33 3.11 32.68
N ARG A 18 4.92 2.08 31.92
CA ARG A 18 3.54 1.99 31.46
C ARG A 18 2.60 1.92 32.65
N ALA A 19 1.75 2.94 32.77
CA ALA A 19 0.76 3.05 33.84
C ALA A 19 -0.58 2.47 33.39
N ALA A 20 -1.28 1.80 34.29
CA ALA A 20 -2.66 1.36 34.09
C ALA A 20 -3.44 1.54 35.39
N PRO A 21 -4.74 1.86 35.36
CA PRO A 21 -5.56 1.88 36.57
C PRO A 21 -5.54 0.53 37.28
N THR A 22 -5.30 0.53 38.59
CA THR A 22 -5.39 -0.69 39.40
C THR A 22 -6.81 -1.24 39.31
N ARG A 23 -6.95 -2.56 39.22
CA ARG A 23 -8.26 -3.22 39.09
C ARG A 23 -9.19 -2.80 40.23
N GLY A 24 -10.33 -2.20 39.88
CA GLY A 24 -11.34 -1.72 40.84
C GLY A 24 -11.16 -0.26 41.29
N ALA A 25 -10.11 0.44 40.87
CA ALA A 25 -9.94 1.86 41.10
C ALA A 25 -10.90 2.71 40.24
N ALA A 26 -11.20 3.93 40.71
CA ALA A 26 -11.98 4.90 39.95
C ALA A 26 -11.23 5.30 38.67
N ARG A 27 -11.96 5.44 37.55
CA ARG A 27 -11.38 5.90 36.29
C ARG A 27 -11.10 7.39 36.33
N PHE A 28 -10.00 7.81 35.71
CA PHE A 28 -9.70 9.23 35.50
C PHE A 28 -10.84 9.95 34.76
N THR A 29 -11.19 11.14 35.24
CA THR A 29 -12.18 12.00 34.58
C THR A 29 -11.46 12.99 33.68
N ALA A 30 -11.69 12.89 32.38
CA ALA A 30 -11.05 13.76 31.39
C ALA A 30 -11.28 15.25 31.69
N ARG A 31 -10.24 16.08 31.46
CA ARG A 31 -10.26 17.53 31.67
C ARG A 31 -10.20 18.24 30.32
N PRO A 32 -11.32 18.81 29.84
CA PRO A 32 -11.29 19.66 28.66
C PRO A 32 -10.70 21.04 29.03
N GLY A 33 -10.03 21.69 28.07
CA GLY A 33 -9.69 23.11 28.19
C GLY A 33 -8.50 23.46 29.09
N VAL A 34 -7.52 22.58 29.24
CA VAL A 34 -6.30 22.89 30.00
C VAL A 34 -5.42 23.82 29.15
N SER A 35 -5.12 25.01 29.66
CA SER A 35 -4.21 25.96 29.01
C SER A 35 -2.77 25.55 29.29
N VAL A 36 -1.94 25.50 28.27
CA VAL A 36 -0.52 25.17 28.38
C VAL A 36 0.28 26.13 27.51
N VAL A 37 1.29 26.77 28.09
CA VAL A 37 2.26 27.61 27.38
C VAL A 37 3.61 26.96 27.51
N ASP A 38 4.19 26.50 26.40
CA ASP A 38 5.59 26.11 26.33
C ASP A 38 6.33 27.05 25.38
N GLU A 39 7.62 26.80 25.16
CA GLU A 39 8.44 27.65 24.29
C GLU A 39 7.97 27.70 22.82
N PHE A 40 7.11 26.76 22.39
CA PHE A 40 6.56 26.72 21.05
C PHE A 40 5.24 27.49 20.94
N GLY A 41 4.72 28.01 22.06
CA GLY A 41 3.60 28.91 22.13
C GLY A 41 2.48 28.45 23.05
N SER A 42 1.40 29.22 23.06
CA SER A 42 0.21 28.90 23.84
C SER A 42 -0.68 27.89 23.12
N SER A 43 -1.17 26.90 23.85
CA SER A 43 -2.14 25.93 23.36
C SER A 43 -3.19 25.59 24.41
N THR A 44 -4.33 25.09 23.95
CA THR A 44 -5.37 24.50 24.82
C THR A 44 -5.49 23.02 24.50
N VAL A 45 -5.43 22.17 25.53
CA VAL A 45 -5.41 20.72 25.39
C VAL A 45 -6.50 20.05 26.23
N GLY A 46 -7.10 18.99 25.69
CA GLY A 46 -7.94 18.07 26.46
C GLY A 46 -7.10 16.95 27.05
N VAL A 47 -7.06 16.81 28.39
CA VAL A 47 -6.33 15.77 29.11
C VAL A 47 -7.24 14.56 29.32
N ALA A 48 -6.85 13.39 28.80
CA ALA A 48 -7.76 12.25 28.66
C ALA A 48 -7.61 11.15 29.72
N LYS A 49 -6.39 10.64 29.94
CA LYS A 49 -6.07 9.57 30.92
C LYS A 49 -4.57 9.47 31.16
N PRO A 50 -4.12 8.92 32.31
CA PRO A 50 -2.70 8.66 32.54
C PRO A 50 -2.18 7.58 31.59
N LYS A 51 -0.94 7.77 31.14
CA LYS A 51 -0.22 6.96 30.15
C LYS A 51 1.02 6.34 30.76
N LEU A 52 1.84 7.14 31.46
CA LEU A 52 3.07 6.69 32.09
C LEU A 52 3.21 7.26 33.50
N LEU A 53 3.87 6.51 34.38
CA LEU A 53 4.37 7.00 35.66
C LEU A 53 5.90 7.02 35.58
N CYS A 54 6.49 8.19 35.72
CA CYS A 54 7.90 8.46 35.55
C CYS A 54 8.56 8.68 36.92
N ALA A 55 9.50 7.80 37.26
CA ALA A 55 10.25 7.84 38.50
C ALA A 55 11.64 8.46 38.26
N PRO A 56 12.12 9.35 39.15
CA PRO A 56 13.50 9.83 39.10
C PRO A 56 14.48 8.66 39.06
N THR A 57 15.42 8.71 38.11
CA THR A 57 16.32 7.58 37.86
C THR A 57 17.77 8.01 37.81
N ASP A 58 18.61 7.20 38.42
CA ASP A 58 20.05 7.23 38.26
C ASP A 58 20.39 6.51 36.95
N VAL A 59 21.11 7.17 36.04
CA VAL A 59 21.59 6.57 34.80
C VAL A 59 23.09 6.37 34.95
N ASN A 60 23.55 5.12 34.92
CA ASN A 60 24.96 4.72 35.01
C ASN A 60 25.74 5.23 36.25
N GLY A 61 25.06 5.64 37.33
CA GLY A 61 25.71 6.14 38.55
C GLY A 61 25.91 7.65 38.56
N ASP A 62 25.34 8.37 37.59
CA ASP A 62 25.47 9.83 37.45
C ASP A 62 24.68 10.59 38.53
N ASP A 63 23.60 10.01 39.07
CA ASP A 63 22.78 10.60 40.13
C ASP A 63 22.31 9.55 41.16
N PRO A 64 23.18 9.11 42.07
CA PRO A 64 22.84 8.08 43.06
C PRO A 64 21.71 8.48 44.03
N GLY A 65 21.40 9.78 44.11
CA GLY A 65 20.30 10.29 44.93
C GLY A 65 18.93 10.15 44.28
N ALA A 66 18.85 9.93 42.96
CA ALA A 66 17.59 9.91 42.21
C ALA A 66 16.53 8.95 42.78
N PRO A 67 16.83 7.70 43.16
CA PRO A 67 15.83 6.78 43.72
C PRO A 67 15.16 7.26 45.02
N SER A 68 15.74 8.26 45.69
CA SER A 68 15.19 8.82 46.93
C SER A 68 14.41 10.13 46.73
N ARG A 69 14.41 10.71 45.52
CA ARG A 69 13.75 11.98 45.25
C ARG A 69 12.22 11.79 45.19
N PRO A 70 11.44 12.69 45.80
CA PRO A 70 9.98 12.57 45.80
C PRO A 70 9.35 13.02 44.47
N ASP A 71 10.14 13.57 43.55
CA ASP A 71 9.69 14.39 42.43
C ASP A 71 9.29 13.54 41.21
N HIS A 72 8.15 12.83 41.27
CA HIS A 72 7.69 11.99 40.16
C HIS A 72 6.93 12.80 39.11
N LEU A 73 6.86 12.28 37.89
CA LEU A 73 6.00 12.81 36.84
C LEU A 73 4.93 11.79 36.45
N GLU A 74 3.70 12.26 36.26
CA GLU A 74 2.63 11.49 35.65
C GLU A 74 2.34 12.05 34.26
N ASP A 75 2.40 11.18 33.26
CA ASP A 75 2.28 11.52 31.84
C ASP A 75 0.85 11.25 31.38
N TYR A 76 0.15 12.26 30.91
CA TYR A 76 -1.22 12.13 30.42
C TYR A 76 -1.31 12.23 28.91
N PHE A 77 -2.21 11.43 28.32
CA PHE A 77 -2.58 11.62 26.92
C PHE A 77 -3.33 12.94 26.73
N ILE A 78 -2.92 13.73 25.74
CA ILE A 78 -3.56 15.01 25.41
C ILE A 78 -4.12 15.03 23.98
N LYS A 79 -5.17 15.82 23.79
CA LYS A 79 -5.74 16.19 22.49
C LYS A 79 -5.64 17.72 22.31
N PRO A 80 -4.69 18.22 21.52
CA PRO A 80 -4.58 19.66 21.23
C PRO A 80 -5.81 20.16 20.46
N ALA A 81 -6.30 21.36 20.81
CA ALA A 81 -7.42 22.00 20.11
C ALA A 81 -7.01 22.63 18.77
N THR A 82 -5.74 22.99 18.61
CA THR A 82 -5.18 23.65 17.43
C THR A 82 -4.14 22.76 16.74
N ARG A 83 -3.96 22.95 15.43
CA ARG A 83 -2.91 22.25 14.67
C ARG A 83 -1.55 22.88 14.97
N PHE A 84 -0.55 22.03 15.19
CA PHE A 84 0.84 22.44 15.43
C PHE A 84 1.63 22.45 14.12
N THR A 85 2.28 23.57 13.80
CA THR A 85 3.18 23.69 12.66
C THR A 85 4.48 22.95 12.95
N THR A 86 4.87 22.01 12.08
CA THR A 86 6.09 21.22 12.29
C THR A 86 7.33 22.13 12.23
N LEU A 87 8.16 22.06 13.27
CA LEU A 87 9.43 22.79 13.32
C LEU A 87 10.55 21.83 12.90
N THR A 88 11.15 22.06 11.74
CA THR A 88 12.19 21.19 11.20
C THR A 88 13.56 21.52 11.78
N ARG A 89 14.46 20.51 11.81
CA ARG A 89 15.89 20.65 12.13
C ARG A 89 16.21 21.29 13.49
N GLN A 90 15.36 21.05 14.49
CA GLN A 90 15.60 21.48 15.87
C GLN A 90 16.73 20.66 16.49
N THR A 91 17.73 21.33 17.05
CA THR A 91 18.90 20.68 17.64
C THR A 91 18.80 20.66 19.16
N VAL A 92 19.04 19.50 19.75
CA VAL A 92 18.97 19.24 21.19
C VAL A 92 20.22 18.45 21.59
N VAL A 93 20.81 18.80 22.73
CA VAL A 93 21.99 18.12 23.29
C VAL A 93 21.58 17.46 24.59
N ASP A 94 21.85 16.16 24.71
CA ASP A 94 21.65 15.38 25.92
C ASP A 94 22.90 14.55 26.24
N ARG A 95 22.81 13.67 27.24
CA ARG A 95 23.93 12.79 27.64
C ARG A 95 24.30 11.74 26.58
N PHE A 96 23.42 11.43 25.64
CA PHE A 96 23.69 10.47 24.57
C PHE A 96 24.26 11.12 23.31
N GLY A 97 24.19 12.44 23.20
CA GLY A 97 24.88 13.22 22.18
C GLY A 97 24.10 14.46 21.72
N THR A 98 24.50 14.97 20.57
CA THR A 98 23.79 16.06 19.89
C THR A 98 22.87 15.47 18.83
N TRP A 99 21.61 15.86 18.88
CA TRP A 99 20.57 15.33 18.03
C TRP A 99 19.83 16.43 17.28
N THR A 100 19.38 16.11 16.06
CA THR A 100 18.61 17.02 15.23
C THR A 100 17.33 16.35 14.75
N PHE A 101 16.19 16.96 15.10
CA PHE A 101 14.86 16.42 14.87
C PHE A 101 13.88 17.43 14.27
N ASP A 102 12.85 16.91 13.64
CA ASP A 102 11.64 17.67 13.33
C ASP A 102 10.65 17.48 14.49
N VAL A 103 10.33 18.59 15.16
CA VAL A 103 9.37 18.64 16.27
C VAL A 103 7.98 18.78 15.69
N LYS A 104 7.08 17.87 16.09
CA LYS A 104 5.70 17.77 15.60
C LYS A 104 4.72 18.13 16.73
N LYS A 105 3.46 17.76 16.55
CA LYS A 105 2.38 18.02 17.53
C LYS A 105 2.70 17.54 18.95
N ALA A 106 2.13 18.25 19.92
CA ALA A 106 2.07 17.84 21.32
C ALA A 106 1.24 16.54 21.45
N VAL A 107 1.75 15.58 22.22
CA VAL A 107 1.18 14.22 22.37
C VAL A 107 1.00 13.79 23.83
N ALA A 108 1.67 14.46 24.77
CA ALA A 108 1.47 14.24 26.20
C ALA A 108 1.71 15.51 27.03
N LEU A 109 1.13 15.55 28.22
CA LEU A 109 1.39 16.54 29.26
C LEU A 109 1.89 15.79 30.51
N GLN A 110 3.13 16.06 30.93
CA GLN A 110 3.73 15.51 32.14
C GLN A 110 3.56 16.49 33.28
N VAL A 111 3.14 15.99 34.43
CA VAL A 111 2.85 16.84 35.59
C VAL A 111 3.48 16.28 36.86
N PRO A 112 4.05 17.15 37.73
CA PRO A 112 4.59 16.74 39.01
C PRO A 112 3.54 16.01 39.85
N THR A 113 3.94 14.87 40.40
CA THR A 113 3.02 13.92 41.02
C THR A 113 3.63 13.35 42.30
N ALA A 114 2.85 13.36 43.38
CA ALA A 114 3.22 12.67 44.61
C ALA A 114 2.81 11.19 44.49
N LYS A 115 3.64 10.28 45.03
CA LYS A 115 3.41 8.84 44.96
C LYS A 115 3.59 8.17 46.33
N SER A 116 2.74 7.21 46.64
CA SER A 116 2.79 6.40 47.87
C SER A 116 2.40 4.94 47.61
N HIS A 117 2.91 4.03 48.44
CA HIS A 117 2.54 2.60 48.39
C HIS A 117 1.41 2.22 49.37
N THR A 118 1.07 3.10 50.31
CA THR A 118 0.21 2.75 51.45
C THR A 118 -1.12 3.49 51.47
N SER A 119 -1.13 4.74 51.01
CA SER A 119 -2.33 5.59 51.00
C SER A 119 -2.19 6.73 49.99
N PRO A 120 -3.29 7.30 49.47
CA PRO A 120 -3.25 8.51 48.65
C PRO A 120 -2.43 9.64 49.29
N PRO A 121 -1.35 10.10 48.64
CA PRO A 121 -0.59 11.25 49.12
C PRO A 121 -1.35 12.55 48.82
N ALA A 122 -0.93 13.66 49.44
CA ALA A 122 -1.38 14.99 49.00
C ALA A 122 -0.64 15.36 47.69
N PRO A 123 -1.30 16.06 46.73
CA PRO A 123 -0.62 16.61 45.57
C PRO A 123 0.57 17.50 45.95
N PRO A 124 1.65 17.55 45.14
CA PRO A 124 2.77 18.45 45.38
C PRO A 124 2.31 19.91 45.43
N ALA A 125 2.58 20.60 46.55
CA ALA A 125 2.13 21.99 46.75
C ALA A 125 3.03 23.03 46.07
N ASN A 126 4.33 22.73 45.93
CA ASN A 126 5.34 23.53 45.21
C ASN A 126 6.38 22.55 44.63
N PRO A 127 6.11 21.94 43.47
CA PRO A 127 7.05 20.98 42.89
C PRO A 127 8.36 21.68 42.49
N SER A 128 9.49 20.97 42.67
CA SER A 128 10.83 21.39 42.23
C SER A 128 11.08 21.14 40.74
N ILE A 129 10.13 20.48 40.05
CA ILE A 129 10.18 20.13 38.63
C ILE A 129 9.01 20.83 37.93
N ASP A 130 9.27 21.33 36.73
CA ASP A 130 8.29 21.90 35.83
C ASP A 130 7.20 20.89 35.42
N HIS A 131 6.08 21.42 34.94
CA HIS A 131 5.24 20.64 34.02
C HIS A 131 5.92 20.59 32.65
N PHE A 132 5.69 19.52 31.88
CA PHE A 132 6.22 19.43 30.52
C PHE A 132 5.15 19.16 29.48
N GLN A 133 5.18 19.93 28.40
CA GLN A 133 4.46 19.59 27.18
C GLN A 133 5.37 18.79 26.26
N CYS A 134 4.97 17.55 25.96
CA CYS A 134 5.76 16.62 25.17
C CYS A 134 5.32 16.57 23.72
N HIS A 135 6.22 16.98 22.82
CA HIS A 135 6.06 16.97 21.37
C HIS A 135 6.67 15.72 20.75
N ARG A 136 5.97 15.12 19.79
CA ARG A 136 6.54 13.99 19.02
C ARG A 136 7.73 14.49 18.20
N VAL A 137 8.82 13.74 18.19
CA VAL A 137 9.99 14.06 17.35
C VAL A 137 10.25 12.98 16.31
N ASN A 138 10.64 13.40 15.12
CA ASN A 138 11.19 12.53 14.08
C ASN A 138 12.63 12.94 13.76
N ARG A 139 13.51 12.01 13.45
CA ARG A 139 14.87 12.33 12.96
C ARG A 139 14.76 13.16 11.68
N SER A 140 15.42 14.32 11.66
CA SER A 140 15.51 15.12 10.43
C SER A 140 16.31 14.37 9.37
N SER A 141 15.95 14.56 8.10
CA SER A 141 16.68 13.90 7.00
C SER A 141 18.17 14.27 6.99
N GLY A 142 19.02 13.28 6.66
CA GLY A 142 20.48 13.45 6.57
C GLY A 142 21.25 13.48 7.90
N THR A 143 20.61 13.26 9.06
CA THR A 143 21.29 13.31 10.37
C THR A 143 21.59 11.91 10.92
N ALA A 144 22.59 11.77 11.79
CA ALA A 144 23.03 10.46 12.31
C ALA A 144 21.90 9.72 13.07
N LYS A 145 21.84 8.39 12.92
CA LYS A 145 20.94 7.52 13.72
C LYS A 145 21.61 7.23 15.08
N LEU A 146 20.82 7.15 16.15
CA LEU A 146 21.29 6.63 17.44
C LEU A 146 21.63 5.14 17.27
N THR A 147 22.88 4.78 17.53
CA THR A 147 23.25 3.37 17.71
C THR A 147 22.73 2.89 19.06
N PRO A 148 21.95 1.79 19.12
CA PRO A 148 21.42 1.30 20.38
C PRO A 148 22.52 1.04 21.40
N MET A 149 22.34 1.57 22.60
CA MET A 149 23.32 1.45 23.70
C MET A 149 22.64 0.90 24.96
N THR A 150 23.39 0.13 25.74
CA THR A 150 22.90 -0.40 27.01
C THR A 150 23.34 0.51 28.15
N VAL A 151 22.40 0.91 28.99
CA VAL A 151 22.63 1.70 30.20
C VAL A 151 22.01 1.00 31.40
N THR A 152 22.58 1.22 32.58
CA THR A 152 21.98 0.81 33.85
C THR A 152 21.14 1.96 34.37
N VAL A 153 19.87 1.68 34.66
CA VAL A 153 18.96 2.63 35.30
C VAL A 153 18.61 2.11 36.69
N THR A 154 18.70 2.97 37.70
CA THR A 154 18.29 2.66 39.06
C THR A 154 17.29 3.71 39.52
N ASP A 155 16.08 3.29 39.85
CA ASP A 155 15.07 4.15 40.44
C ASP A 155 14.47 3.49 41.68
N GLN A 156 13.43 4.11 42.22
CA GLN A 156 12.77 3.64 43.43
C GLN A 156 12.05 2.29 43.31
N PHE A 157 11.95 1.70 42.11
CA PHE A 157 11.43 0.35 41.87
C PHE A 157 12.53 -0.69 41.66
N GLY A 158 13.79 -0.27 41.56
CA GLY A 158 14.95 -1.17 41.51
C GLY A 158 15.97 -0.77 40.44
N SER A 159 16.99 -1.61 40.29
CA SER A 159 18.05 -1.43 39.28
C SER A 159 17.84 -2.41 38.12
N MET A 160 18.00 -1.94 36.89
CA MET A 160 17.90 -2.76 35.68
C MET A 160 18.79 -2.22 34.55
N SER A 161 19.17 -3.09 33.63
CA SER A 161 19.85 -2.67 32.38
C SER A 161 18.83 -2.57 31.27
N VAL A 162 18.82 -1.43 30.58
CA VAL A 162 17.95 -1.14 29.44
C VAL A 162 18.76 -0.77 28.21
N GLN A 163 18.28 -1.21 27.05
CA GLN A 163 18.78 -0.77 25.75
C GLN A 163 18.01 0.47 25.29
N VAL A 164 18.70 1.59 25.15
CA VAL A 164 18.20 2.86 24.59
C VAL A 164 18.20 2.75 23.06
N ARG A 165 17.04 2.87 22.41
CA ARG A 165 16.90 2.54 20.97
C ARG A 165 16.70 3.74 20.06
N LYS A 166 15.75 4.62 20.37
CA LYS A 166 15.50 5.82 19.56
C LYS A 166 14.81 6.93 20.36
N PRO A 167 15.08 8.20 20.06
CA PRO A 167 14.30 9.35 20.51
C PRO A 167 12.84 9.22 20.06
N THR A 168 11.90 9.66 20.89
CA THR A 168 10.45 9.53 20.65
C THR A 168 9.70 10.84 20.81
N ARG A 169 10.08 11.64 21.80
CA ARG A 169 9.47 12.94 22.09
C ARG A 169 10.44 13.88 22.81
N LEU A 170 10.28 15.16 22.54
CA LEU A 170 10.93 16.27 23.23
C LEU A 170 9.90 16.92 24.14
N CYS A 171 10.18 16.96 25.44
CA CYS A 171 9.32 17.51 26.46
C CYS A 171 9.89 18.85 26.92
N SER A 172 9.16 19.91 26.63
CA SER A 172 9.52 21.29 26.95
C SER A 172 8.84 21.72 28.25
N PRO A 173 9.54 22.42 29.16
CA PRO A 173 8.93 23.07 30.31
C PRO A 173 7.72 23.91 29.90
N ALA A 174 6.65 23.84 30.69
CA ALA A 174 5.38 24.42 30.32
C ALA A 174 4.61 25.03 31.50
N ASP A 175 4.08 26.23 31.32
CA ASP A 175 3.13 26.83 32.23
C ASP A 175 1.73 26.26 31.97
N LYS A 176 1.24 25.45 32.91
CA LYS A 176 -0.06 24.78 32.81
C LYS A 176 -1.08 25.49 33.70
N ASN A 177 -2.04 26.17 33.09
CA ASN A 177 -3.09 26.98 33.73
C ASN A 177 -2.57 28.18 34.56
N GLY A 178 -1.38 28.72 34.26
CA GLY A 178 -0.81 29.82 35.04
C GLY A 178 -0.24 29.36 36.39
N GLU A 179 0.02 28.06 36.54
CA GLU A 179 0.57 27.49 37.78
C GLU A 179 2.08 27.68 37.89
N ASP A 180 2.78 27.87 36.76
CA ASP A 180 4.23 28.16 36.75
C ASP A 180 4.58 29.22 35.68
N PRO A 181 4.21 30.49 35.89
CA PRO A 181 4.43 31.54 34.90
C PRO A 181 5.91 31.76 34.60
N GLY A 182 6.31 31.64 33.34
CA GLY A 182 7.71 31.75 32.89
C GLY A 182 8.40 30.40 32.66
N ALA A 183 7.72 29.28 32.94
CA ALA A 183 8.25 27.95 32.68
C ALA A 183 8.67 27.75 31.21
N GLU A 184 8.01 28.39 30.25
CA GLU A 184 8.38 28.34 28.83
C GLU A 184 9.80 28.87 28.53
N GLN A 185 10.42 29.56 29.50
CA GLN A 185 11.77 30.10 29.42
C GLN A 185 12.81 29.22 30.15
N HIS A 186 12.36 28.18 30.85
CA HIS A 186 13.26 27.26 31.55
C HIS A 186 14.07 26.45 30.54
N ALA A 187 15.38 26.36 30.78
CA ALA A 187 16.30 25.70 29.86
C ALA A 187 16.28 24.16 29.97
N ALA A 188 15.62 23.61 30.99
CA ALA A 188 15.66 22.21 31.39
C ALA A 188 14.65 21.36 30.60
N HIS A 189 15.01 20.86 29.42
CA HIS A 189 14.12 19.99 28.64
C HIS A 189 14.31 18.52 29.02
N LEU A 190 13.37 17.67 28.62
CA LEU A 190 13.57 16.21 28.62
C LEU A 190 13.51 15.67 27.20
N LEU A 191 14.49 14.85 26.81
CA LEU A 191 14.46 14.07 25.59
C LEU A 191 14.18 12.60 25.93
N CYS A 192 13.05 12.08 25.48
CA CYS A 192 12.60 10.73 25.83
C CYS A 192 12.94 9.70 24.76
N TYR A 193 13.54 8.60 25.20
CA TYR A 193 13.97 7.48 24.37
C TYR A 193 13.13 6.24 24.62
N LYS A 194 12.78 5.53 23.55
CA LYS A 194 12.21 4.18 23.67
C LYS A 194 13.27 3.23 24.23
N VAL A 195 12.93 2.50 25.28
CA VAL A 195 13.82 1.53 25.92
C VAL A 195 13.29 0.11 25.86
N LYS A 196 14.21 -0.87 25.92
CA LYS A 196 13.91 -2.29 26.10
C LYS A 196 14.77 -2.82 27.24
N GLN A 197 14.16 -3.33 28.31
CA GLN A 197 14.92 -4.00 29.37
C GLN A 197 15.68 -5.22 28.80
N VAL A 198 16.95 -5.36 29.15
CA VAL A 198 17.81 -6.47 28.73
C VAL A 198 18.31 -7.31 29.90
N SER A 199 18.29 -6.78 31.12
CA SER A 199 18.59 -7.55 32.33
C SER A 199 17.46 -8.52 32.72
N GLN A 200 17.84 -9.59 33.44
CA GLN A 200 16.94 -10.52 34.12
C GLN A 200 17.12 -10.38 35.65
N PRO A 201 16.07 -10.58 36.47
CA PRO A 201 14.68 -10.84 36.07
C PRO A 201 14.01 -9.62 35.44
N ARG A 202 12.99 -9.86 34.60
CA ARG A 202 12.12 -8.81 34.07
C ARG A 202 11.46 -8.02 35.20
N PHE A 203 11.23 -6.72 34.95
CA PHE A 203 10.52 -5.85 35.89
C PHE A 203 9.16 -6.45 36.28
N ALA A 204 8.95 -6.65 37.58
CA ALA A 204 7.69 -7.10 38.13
C ALA A 204 6.74 -5.90 38.29
N THR A 205 5.46 -6.08 37.95
CA THR A 205 4.47 -5.01 38.10
C THR A 205 4.38 -4.55 39.55
N VAL A 206 4.51 -3.25 39.77
CA VAL A 206 4.40 -2.62 41.09
C VAL A 206 2.98 -2.09 41.24
N SER A 207 2.24 -2.68 42.19
CA SER A 207 0.83 -2.41 42.43
C SER A 207 0.46 -2.66 43.90
N PRO A 208 -0.47 -1.89 44.50
CA PRO A 208 -1.02 -0.64 43.98
C PRO A 208 -0.06 0.54 44.23
N LEU A 209 -0.08 1.53 43.35
CA LEU A 209 0.57 2.83 43.55
C LEU A 209 -0.49 3.92 43.66
N PHE A 210 -0.51 4.61 44.79
CA PHE A 210 -1.38 5.77 44.96
C PHE A 210 -0.65 7.02 44.46
N THR A 211 -1.22 7.70 43.48
CA THR A 211 -0.69 8.96 42.95
C THR A 211 -1.63 10.12 43.24
N ALA A 212 -1.08 11.32 43.37
CA ALA A 212 -1.87 12.54 43.48
C ALA A 212 -1.16 13.71 42.83
N ASN A 213 -1.88 14.43 41.99
CA ASN A 213 -1.46 15.67 41.34
C ASN A 213 -2.68 16.60 41.19
N GLN A 214 -2.51 17.72 40.51
CA GLN A 214 -3.54 18.74 40.33
C GLN A 214 -4.76 18.27 39.52
N PHE A 215 -4.72 17.10 38.87
CA PHE A 215 -5.90 16.52 38.21
C PHE A 215 -6.73 15.60 39.13
N GLY A 216 -6.18 15.23 40.29
CA GLY A 216 -6.81 14.40 41.30
C GLY A 216 -5.88 13.33 41.86
N SER A 217 -6.42 12.45 42.69
CA SER A 217 -5.74 11.24 43.16
C SER A 217 -6.15 10.03 42.33
N GLU A 218 -5.19 9.19 41.98
CA GLU A 218 -5.40 7.94 41.24
C GLU A 218 -4.77 6.74 41.96
N THR A 219 -5.13 5.54 41.52
CA THR A 219 -4.49 4.28 41.95
C THR A 219 -4.10 3.50 40.72
N LEU A 220 -2.79 3.38 40.50
CA LEU A 220 -2.19 2.89 39.26
C LEU A 220 -1.26 1.70 39.52
N ASP A 221 -1.00 0.94 38.46
CA ASP A 221 0.01 -0.10 38.38
C ASP A 221 1.15 0.38 37.47
N ALA A 222 2.40 0.31 37.94
CA ALA A 222 3.57 0.45 37.07
C ALA A 222 3.92 -0.93 36.50
N ARG A 223 3.75 -1.15 35.19
CA ARG A 223 3.81 -2.51 34.60
C ARG A 223 5.15 -2.89 34.01
N ARG A 224 5.77 -2.00 33.23
CA ARG A 224 7.06 -2.22 32.56
C ARG A 224 7.73 -0.90 32.19
N PRO A 225 9.07 -0.81 32.18
CA PRO A 225 9.78 0.35 31.66
C PRO A 225 9.49 0.51 30.16
N SER A 226 9.11 1.72 29.74
CA SER A 226 8.71 2.03 28.36
C SER A 226 9.60 3.09 27.73
N GLU A 227 9.93 4.13 28.51
CA GLU A 227 10.79 5.22 28.06
C GLU A 227 11.83 5.60 29.14
N LEU A 228 12.95 6.12 28.69
CA LEU A 228 13.93 6.84 29.51
C LEU A 228 13.95 8.29 29.04
N CYS A 229 13.50 9.21 29.88
CA CYS A 229 13.51 10.65 29.61
C CYS A 229 14.71 11.27 30.31
N VAL A 230 15.68 11.74 29.53
CA VAL A 230 16.91 12.32 30.05
C VAL A 230 16.92 13.82 29.88
N TYR A 231 17.59 14.51 30.80
CA TYR A 231 17.79 15.94 30.70
C TYR A 231 18.49 16.33 29.40
N ALA A 232 17.96 17.39 28.78
CA ALA A 232 18.44 17.90 27.53
C ALA A 232 18.41 19.44 27.50
N VAL A 233 19.32 20.02 26.72
CA VAL A 233 19.42 21.47 26.49
C VAL A 233 19.43 21.76 25.01
N ARG A 234 18.90 22.92 24.61
CA ARG A 234 19.09 23.41 23.25
C ARG A 234 20.33 24.30 23.18
N PRO A 235 21.21 24.13 22.18
CA PRO A 235 22.30 25.06 21.97
C PRO A 235 21.74 26.44 21.54
N PRO A 236 22.37 27.56 21.98
CA PRO A 236 21.94 28.89 21.55
C PRO A 236 22.08 29.04 20.03
N ALA A 237 21.10 29.68 19.39
CA ALA A 237 21.08 29.91 17.95
C ALA A 237 22.35 30.66 17.51
N GLY A 238 23.22 29.99 16.73
CA GLY A 238 24.37 30.64 16.10
C GLY A 238 23.94 31.52 14.92
N PRO A 239 24.74 32.53 14.52
CA PRO A 239 24.39 33.39 13.39
C PRO A 239 24.41 32.59 12.09
N THR A 240 23.29 32.63 11.37
CA THR A 240 23.12 32.05 10.04
C THR A 240 24.13 32.66 9.05
N PRO A 241 24.91 31.87 8.29
CA PRO A 241 25.77 32.41 7.25
C PRO A 241 24.93 32.81 6.04
N THR A 242 24.82 34.11 5.79
CA THR A 242 24.30 34.71 4.56
C THR A 242 25.23 34.34 3.40
N VAL A 243 24.76 33.50 2.48
CA VAL A 243 25.40 33.33 1.17
C VAL A 243 24.81 34.37 0.22
N THR A 244 25.54 35.47 0.03
CA THR A 244 25.26 36.47 -0.99
C THR A 244 25.75 35.96 -2.34
N PRO A 245 24.91 35.81 -3.38
CA PRO A 245 25.38 35.50 -4.72
C PRO A 245 25.99 36.75 -5.36
N THR A 246 27.31 36.74 -5.55
CA THR A 246 28.05 37.73 -6.33
C THR A 246 27.88 37.42 -7.82
N LEU A 247 27.01 38.15 -8.51
CA LEU A 247 27.02 38.24 -9.97
C LEU A 247 27.77 39.51 -10.38
N ALA A 248 28.99 39.30 -10.90
CA ALA A 248 29.78 40.34 -11.53
C ALA A 248 29.13 40.74 -12.86
N CYS A 249 28.78 42.02 -13.00
CA CYS A 249 28.43 42.63 -14.28
C CYS A 249 29.67 43.37 -14.82
N PRO A 250 30.13 43.11 -16.05
CA PRO A 250 31.15 43.92 -16.68
C PRO A 250 30.50 45.13 -17.35
N ASP A 251 31.01 46.30 -16.97
CA ASP A 251 30.96 47.56 -17.71
C ASP A 251 29.61 48.28 -17.85
N CYS A 252 29.47 49.38 -17.11
CA CYS A 252 29.04 50.69 -17.63
C CYS A 252 29.38 51.76 -16.60
N THR A 253 30.19 52.74 -17.01
CA THR A 253 30.71 53.85 -16.21
C THR A 253 29.99 55.16 -16.53
N ASN A 254 29.95 56.04 -15.50
CA ASN A 254 29.89 57.51 -15.53
C ASN A 254 28.58 58.27 -15.84
N GLY A 255 28.20 59.15 -14.90
CA GLY A 255 27.37 60.34 -15.14
C GLY A 255 26.75 60.99 -13.89
N THR A 256 27.48 61.89 -13.23
CA THR A 256 27.06 62.77 -12.11
C THR A 256 26.69 64.21 -12.61
N PRO A 257 26.31 65.21 -11.78
CA PRO A 257 24.99 65.53 -11.21
C PRO A 257 24.52 66.98 -11.54
N SER A 258 23.30 67.41 -11.17
CA SER A 258 23.03 68.86 -10.99
C SER A 258 21.73 69.19 -10.24
N GLY A 259 21.81 70.10 -9.25
CA GLY A 259 20.67 70.91 -8.76
C GLY A 259 20.51 71.05 -7.24
N THR A 260 20.91 72.20 -6.68
CA THR A 260 20.88 72.64 -5.25
C THR A 260 19.75 73.70 -5.02
N PRO A 261 19.48 74.30 -3.82
CA PRO A 261 18.65 73.87 -2.67
C PRO A 261 17.47 74.82 -2.23
N THR A 262 16.75 74.39 -1.15
CA THR A 262 15.98 75.13 -0.09
C THR A 262 14.55 75.69 -0.33
N PRO A 263 13.69 75.91 0.71
CA PRO A 263 13.53 75.26 2.03
C PRO A 263 12.07 74.88 2.43
N ALA A 264 11.95 73.89 3.33
CA ALA A 264 10.92 73.68 4.37
C ALA A 264 9.41 73.88 4.06
N ALA A 265 8.72 72.74 3.90
CA ALA A 265 7.40 72.50 4.49
C ALA A 265 7.41 71.08 5.06
N THR A 266 7.09 70.92 6.34
CA THR A 266 6.92 69.63 7.02
C THR A 266 5.90 68.75 6.30
N PRO A 267 6.25 67.56 5.80
CA PRO A 267 5.27 66.53 5.51
C PRO A 267 5.13 65.61 6.72
N SER A 268 3.89 65.26 7.06
CA SER A 268 3.58 64.08 7.87
C SER A 268 4.36 62.86 7.35
N PRO A 269 4.71 61.89 8.23
CA PRO A 269 5.28 60.63 7.76
C PRO A 269 4.34 59.98 6.73
N PRO A 270 4.90 59.27 5.71
CA PRO A 270 4.08 58.51 4.79
C PRO A 270 3.32 57.42 5.56
N PRO A 271 2.12 57.06 5.10
CA PRO A 271 1.35 55.99 5.73
C PRO A 271 2.16 54.70 5.73
N LEU A 272 2.16 54.03 6.87
CA LEU A 272 2.90 52.80 7.12
C LEU A 272 1.92 51.65 6.97
N CYS A 273 1.99 50.99 5.82
CA CYS A 273 1.24 49.77 5.58
C CYS A 273 1.48 48.74 6.70
N GLY A 274 0.41 48.27 7.32
CA GLY A 274 0.43 47.34 8.45
C GLY A 274 0.21 47.99 9.82
N ASN A 275 -0.30 49.22 9.87
CA ASN A 275 -0.60 49.94 11.12
C ASN A 275 -2.03 49.68 11.65
N GLY A 276 -2.85 48.93 10.91
CA GLY A 276 -4.22 48.56 11.27
C GLY A 276 -5.27 49.62 10.96
N THR A 277 -4.93 50.67 10.21
CA THR A 277 -5.83 51.73 9.76
C THR A 277 -5.61 52.04 8.28
N ILE A 278 -6.69 52.19 7.50
CA ILE A 278 -6.57 52.49 6.05
C ILE A 278 -6.33 53.98 5.86
N ASP A 279 -5.11 54.34 5.48
CA ASP A 279 -4.68 55.72 5.25
C ASP A 279 -4.93 56.18 3.79
N ALA A 280 -4.81 57.49 3.54
CA ALA A 280 -5.05 58.07 2.22
C ALA A 280 -4.04 57.59 1.17
N GLY A 281 -4.49 56.72 0.25
CA GLY A 281 -3.66 56.08 -0.78
C GLY A 281 -3.59 54.56 -0.65
N GLU A 282 -4.06 54.00 0.46
CA GLU A 282 -4.12 52.56 0.72
C GLU A 282 -5.49 51.99 0.33
N GLN A 283 -5.51 50.77 -0.21
CA GLN A 283 -6.75 50.03 -0.46
C GLN A 283 -7.14 49.15 0.74
N CYS A 284 -6.14 48.71 1.50
CA CYS A 284 -6.28 47.87 2.68
C CYS A 284 -5.09 48.14 3.62
N ASP A 285 -5.23 47.76 4.89
CA ASP A 285 -4.12 47.69 5.85
C ASP A 285 -4.44 46.56 6.84
N GLY A 286 -3.64 45.48 6.80
CA GLY A 286 -3.78 44.34 7.70
C GLY A 286 -5.22 43.82 7.78
N SER A 287 -5.79 43.79 8.99
CA SER A 287 -7.18 43.40 9.26
C SER A 287 -8.11 44.60 9.54
N ALA A 288 -7.77 45.80 9.06
CA ALA A 288 -8.54 47.01 9.33
C ALA A 288 -10.01 46.88 8.91
N ALA A 289 -10.92 47.33 9.79
CA ALA A 289 -12.35 47.30 9.55
C ALA A 289 -12.74 48.30 8.44
N GLY A 290 -13.41 47.82 7.38
CA GLY A 290 -13.75 48.61 6.19
C GLY A 290 -12.82 48.38 4.98
N SER A 291 -11.81 47.52 5.11
CA SER A 291 -10.99 47.06 3.97
C SER A 291 -11.82 46.19 3.02
N PRO A 292 -11.63 46.29 1.69
CA PRO A 292 -12.22 45.37 0.72
C PRO A 292 -11.67 43.94 0.83
N CYS A 293 -10.47 43.76 1.40
CA CYS A 293 -9.76 42.49 1.49
C CYS A 293 -9.07 42.30 2.88
N PRO A 294 -9.85 42.22 3.98
CA PRO A 294 -9.29 42.17 5.33
C PRO A 294 -8.42 40.93 5.56
N GLY A 295 -7.19 41.10 6.02
CA GLY A 295 -6.26 40.02 6.32
C GLY A 295 -5.54 39.41 5.11
N ALA A 296 -5.86 39.85 3.89
CA ALA A 296 -5.21 39.44 2.65
C ALA A 296 -4.41 40.57 1.99
N CYS A 297 -4.16 41.66 2.73
CA CYS A 297 -3.52 42.85 2.20
C CYS A 297 -2.02 42.61 1.87
N THR A 298 -1.59 42.97 0.66
CA THR A 298 -0.18 42.83 0.26
C THR A 298 0.71 43.78 1.07
N PRO A 299 2.04 43.56 1.12
CA PRO A 299 2.99 44.47 1.78
C PRO A 299 3.02 45.91 1.22
N LEU A 300 2.33 46.17 0.11
CA LEU A 300 2.19 47.48 -0.53
C LEU A 300 0.84 48.15 -0.27
N CYS A 301 0.03 47.61 0.63
CA CYS A 301 -1.31 48.12 0.99
C CYS A 301 -2.31 48.15 -0.16
N GLN A 302 -2.18 47.15 -1.03
CA GLN A 302 -3.08 46.86 -2.14
C GLN A 302 -3.76 45.52 -1.90
N CYS A 303 -5.00 45.40 -2.36
CA CYS A 303 -5.64 44.09 -2.41
C CYS A 303 -4.95 43.23 -3.48
N PRO A 304 -4.66 41.95 -3.19
CA PRO A 304 -4.12 41.02 -4.18
C PRO A 304 -5.08 40.92 -5.36
N VAL A 305 -4.51 40.87 -6.58
CA VAL A 305 -5.29 40.83 -7.83
C VAL A 305 -4.64 39.90 -8.83
N CYS A 306 -5.48 39.13 -9.51
CA CYS A 306 -5.03 38.29 -10.60
C CYS A 306 -4.28 39.09 -11.68
N GLY A 307 -3.09 38.62 -12.04
CA GLY A 307 -2.17 39.19 -13.01
C GLY A 307 -1.02 39.99 -12.39
N ASP A 308 -0.82 39.91 -11.07
CA ASP A 308 0.26 40.60 -10.35
C ASP A 308 1.55 39.74 -10.19
N GLY A 309 1.48 38.49 -10.64
CA GLY A 309 2.60 37.56 -10.73
C GLY A 309 2.93 36.80 -9.45
N VAL A 310 2.00 36.75 -8.49
CA VAL A 310 2.13 35.98 -7.23
C VAL A 310 0.81 35.23 -6.96
N VAL A 311 0.87 33.94 -6.58
CA VAL A 311 -0.35 33.21 -6.16
C VAL A 311 -0.68 33.53 -4.71
N ASP A 312 -1.59 34.46 -4.47
CA ASP A 312 -1.94 34.90 -3.11
C ASP A 312 -3.44 35.12 -2.87
N GLN A 313 -4.31 34.96 -3.87
CA GLN A 313 -5.74 34.84 -3.67
C GLN A 313 -6.24 33.39 -3.53
N PRO A 314 -7.31 33.13 -2.75
CA PRO A 314 -7.87 31.79 -2.57
C PRO A 314 -8.42 31.13 -3.85
N ASN A 315 -8.68 31.92 -4.89
CA ASN A 315 -9.23 31.50 -6.18
C ASN A 315 -8.21 31.52 -7.32
N GLU A 316 -6.94 31.82 -7.04
CA GLU A 316 -5.85 31.75 -8.01
C GLU A 316 -5.23 30.35 -7.97
N GLU A 317 -5.22 29.68 -9.11
CA GLU A 317 -4.49 28.43 -9.28
C GLU A 317 -3.03 28.73 -9.66
N CYS A 318 -2.81 29.81 -10.41
CA CYS A 318 -1.53 30.30 -10.90
C CYS A 318 -1.62 31.83 -11.08
N ASP A 319 -0.49 32.55 -11.12
CA ASP A 319 -0.43 33.93 -11.57
C ASP A 319 0.86 34.20 -12.37
N GLY A 320 0.70 34.42 -13.67
CA GLY A 320 1.81 34.72 -14.57
C GLY A 320 2.89 33.63 -14.55
N ALA A 321 4.08 33.96 -14.02
CA ALA A 321 5.21 33.04 -13.90
C ALA A 321 5.18 32.21 -12.60
N ASP A 322 4.45 32.69 -11.58
CA ASP A 322 4.20 31.95 -10.34
C ASP A 322 3.04 30.99 -10.59
N ALA A 323 3.33 29.86 -11.24
CA ALA A 323 2.33 28.89 -11.67
C ALA A 323 2.61 27.49 -11.07
N PRO A 324 2.57 27.34 -9.73
CA PRO A 324 2.94 26.09 -9.06
C PRO A 324 2.02 24.92 -9.44
N THR A 325 0.80 25.18 -9.88
CA THR A 325 -0.19 24.18 -10.29
C THR A 325 -0.17 23.88 -11.81
N CYS A 326 0.29 24.82 -12.64
CA CYS A 326 0.41 24.66 -14.10
C CYS A 326 1.58 25.48 -14.70
N PRO A 327 2.84 25.06 -14.49
CA PRO A 327 4.02 25.82 -14.90
C PRO A 327 3.99 26.20 -16.40
N GLY A 328 4.04 27.50 -16.68
CA GLY A 328 4.08 28.04 -18.05
C GLY A 328 2.75 28.03 -18.81
N MET A 329 1.64 27.68 -18.16
CA MET A 329 0.33 27.53 -18.80
C MET A 329 -0.77 28.39 -18.16
N CYS A 330 -0.39 29.36 -17.30
CA CYS A 330 -1.34 30.18 -16.58
C CYS A 330 -2.18 31.08 -17.51
N GLN A 331 -3.51 31.02 -17.36
CA GLN A 331 -4.43 31.84 -18.15
C GLN A 331 -4.56 33.26 -17.56
N PRO A 332 -5.00 34.27 -18.35
CA PRO A 332 -5.15 35.67 -17.88
C PRO A 332 -6.17 35.90 -16.76
N ASN A 333 -6.92 34.87 -16.38
CA ASN A 333 -7.86 34.85 -15.25
C ASN A 333 -7.30 34.09 -14.04
N CYS A 334 -5.99 33.79 -14.03
CA CYS A 334 -5.28 33.12 -12.95
C CYS A 334 -5.80 31.70 -12.63
N ALA A 335 -6.37 31.08 -13.66
CA ALA A 335 -6.75 29.68 -13.69
C ALA A 335 -5.78 28.89 -14.57
N CYS A 336 -5.67 27.60 -14.29
CA CYS A 336 -5.00 26.67 -15.19
C CYS A 336 -5.95 26.22 -16.31
N PRO A 337 -5.43 25.84 -17.50
CA PRO A 337 -6.26 25.25 -18.55
C PRO A 337 -6.97 24.00 -18.02
N GLY A 338 -8.24 23.83 -18.41
CA GLY A 338 -9.20 22.88 -17.83
C GLY A 338 -8.58 21.57 -17.36
N VAL A 339 -8.43 21.46 -16.04
CA VAL A 339 -7.90 20.29 -15.33
C VAL A 339 -8.82 19.07 -15.49
N CYS A 340 -10.10 19.31 -15.81
CA CYS A 340 -11.14 18.31 -15.99
C CYS A 340 -11.66 18.29 -17.42
N ASP A 341 -12.05 17.11 -17.92
CA ASP A 341 -12.60 16.98 -19.27
C ASP A 341 -14.07 17.49 -19.30
N PRO A 342 -14.44 18.43 -20.19
CA PRO A 342 -15.82 18.91 -20.31
C PRO A 342 -16.81 17.86 -20.83
N LEU A 343 -16.34 16.73 -21.36
CA LEU A 343 -17.20 15.67 -21.89
C LEU A 343 -18.04 14.98 -20.80
N ASP A 344 -17.46 14.76 -19.61
CA ASP A 344 -18.16 14.30 -18.41
C ASP A 344 -17.61 15.02 -17.16
N PRO A 345 -18.21 16.15 -16.77
CA PRO A 345 -17.71 16.96 -15.65
C PRO A 345 -18.07 16.39 -14.27
N SER A 346 -18.66 15.19 -14.18
CA SER A 346 -19.17 14.64 -12.91
C SER A 346 -18.07 14.21 -11.93
N VAL A 347 -16.92 13.78 -12.45
CA VAL A 347 -15.66 13.57 -11.74
C VAL A 347 -14.56 14.09 -12.66
N CYS A 348 -13.54 14.74 -12.13
CA CYS A 348 -12.60 15.51 -12.96
C CYS A 348 -11.91 14.69 -14.06
N LEU A 349 -11.57 13.43 -13.75
CA LEU A 349 -10.94 12.51 -14.71
C LEU A 349 -11.94 11.71 -15.56
N TYR A 350 -13.26 11.95 -15.44
CA TYR A 350 -14.25 11.30 -16.28
C TYR A 350 -14.40 12.00 -17.65
N PRO A 351 -14.77 11.25 -18.70
CA PRO A 351 -14.77 9.78 -18.72
C PRO A 351 -13.33 9.26 -18.63
N PHE A 352 -13.13 8.13 -17.95
CA PHE A 352 -11.82 7.51 -17.73
C PHE A 352 -11.80 6.11 -18.35
N PRO A 353 -10.66 5.61 -18.87
CA PRO A 353 -9.44 6.33 -19.25
C PRO A 353 -9.67 7.28 -20.42
N ASN A 354 -8.80 8.28 -20.62
CA ASN A 354 -9.00 9.29 -21.65
C ASN A 354 -7.71 10.05 -22.02
N ASP A 355 -7.40 10.08 -23.32
CA ASP A 355 -6.20 10.73 -23.86
C ASP A 355 -6.19 12.25 -23.68
N PHE A 356 -7.31 12.87 -23.27
CA PHE A 356 -7.33 14.25 -22.79
C PHE A 356 -6.35 14.48 -21.64
N PHE A 357 -6.12 13.48 -20.79
CA PHE A 357 -5.18 13.52 -19.68
C PHE A 357 -3.78 13.01 -20.06
N THR A 358 -3.42 13.11 -21.34
CA THR A 358 -2.09 12.75 -21.85
C THR A 358 -1.45 13.93 -22.58
N VAL A 359 -0.14 13.91 -22.67
CA VAL A 359 0.65 14.83 -23.51
C VAL A 359 1.39 14.04 -24.57
N VAL A 360 1.68 14.67 -25.71
CA VAL A 360 2.52 14.08 -26.75
C VAL A 360 3.94 13.95 -26.22
N ASP A 361 4.50 12.74 -26.28
CA ASP A 361 5.88 12.44 -25.92
C ASP A 361 6.46 11.47 -26.96
N PRO A 362 7.18 11.95 -27.98
CA PRO A 362 7.73 11.08 -29.03
C PRO A 362 8.87 10.18 -28.54
N THR A 363 9.29 10.30 -27.28
CA THR A 363 10.31 9.43 -26.68
C THR A 363 9.74 8.13 -26.12
N THR A 364 8.41 8.04 -25.95
CA THR A 364 7.75 6.80 -25.50
C THR A 364 7.29 5.94 -26.68
N PRO A 365 7.17 4.62 -26.49
CA PRO A 365 6.64 3.71 -27.52
C PRO A 365 5.26 4.09 -28.07
N THR A 366 4.38 4.66 -27.24
CA THR A 366 3.03 5.09 -27.65
C THR A 366 3.00 6.49 -28.28
N GLY A 367 4.10 7.24 -28.20
CA GLY A 367 4.14 8.66 -28.58
C GLY A 367 3.41 9.59 -27.61
N ARG A 368 2.99 9.09 -26.44
CA ARG A 368 2.24 9.81 -25.41
C ARG A 368 2.77 9.52 -24.01
N ARG A 369 2.40 10.39 -23.07
CA ARG A 369 2.64 10.23 -21.64
C ARG A 369 1.43 10.68 -20.85
N VAL A 370 1.05 9.91 -19.83
CA VAL A 370 0.00 10.30 -18.88
C VAL A 370 0.42 11.59 -18.15
N ASN A 371 -0.52 12.51 -17.98
CA ASN A 371 -0.27 13.84 -17.43
C ASN A 371 -1.43 14.29 -16.53
N PHE A 372 -1.70 13.54 -15.46
CA PHE A 372 -2.66 13.94 -14.46
C PHE A 372 -2.15 15.14 -13.65
N SER A 373 -3.02 16.11 -13.46
CA SER A 373 -2.79 17.22 -12.52
C SER A 373 -3.09 16.76 -11.10
N LEU A 374 -2.28 17.21 -10.12
CA LEU A 374 -2.55 16.98 -8.70
C LEU A 374 -3.93 17.49 -8.27
N THR A 375 -4.45 18.55 -8.91
CA THR A 375 -5.76 19.11 -8.58
C THR A 375 -6.93 18.30 -9.16
N ALA A 376 -6.69 17.43 -10.15
CA ALA A 376 -7.68 16.52 -10.73
C ALA A 376 -7.88 15.23 -9.93
N MET A 377 -6.87 14.86 -9.12
CA MET A 377 -6.81 13.56 -8.47
C MET A 377 -7.88 13.42 -7.37
N PRO A 378 -8.45 12.22 -7.17
CA PRO A 378 -9.37 11.94 -6.07
C PRO A 378 -8.76 12.32 -4.71
N ARG A 379 -9.63 12.73 -3.79
CA ARG A 379 -9.20 13.22 -2.47
C ARG A 379 -9.69 12.31 -1.36
N ASN A 380 -8.83 12.07 -0.38
CA ASN A 380 -9.24 11.36 0.82
C ASN A 380 -10.07 12.27 1.77
N LYS A 381 -10.58 11.72 2.87
CA LYS A 381 -11.38 12.41 3.89
C LYS A 381 -10.65 13.56 4.57
N ALA A 382 -9.31 13.57 4.52
CA ALA A 382 -8.46 14.65 5.00
C ALA A 382 -8.23 15.74 3.93
N ASN A 383 -8.93 15.64 2.79
CA ASN A 383 -8.84 16.50 1.62
C ASN A 383 -7.47 16.48 0.91
N VAL A 384 -6.70 15.40 1.11
CA VAL A 384 -5.40 15.21 0.48
C VAL A 384 -5.62 14.52 -0.88
N PRO A 385 -5.18 15.13 -2.00
CA PRO A 385 -5.24 14.51 -3.31
C PRO A 385 -4.20 13.39 -3.43
N ILE A 386 -4.51 12.37 -4.22
CA ILE A 386 -3.54 11.32 -4.56
C ILE A 386 -2.38 11.93 -5.36
N ASP A 387 -1.15 11.57 -5.02
CA ASP A 387 0.03 11.97 -5.80
C ASP A 387 0.06 11.31 -7.19
N PRO A 388 -0.03 12.08 -8.30
CA PRO A 388 -0.04 11.53 -9.65
C PRO A 388 1.36 11.13 -10.17
N THR A 389 2.44 11.39 -9.42
CA THR A 389 3.82 11.31 -9.92
C THR A 389 4.16 9.98 -10.59
N ASP A 390 3.78 8.85 -9.98
CA ASP A 390 4.13 7.54 -10.53
C ASP A 390 3.20 7.10 -11.70
N TYR A 391 1.98 7.63 -11.74
CA TYR A 391 1.06 7.47 -12.88
C TYR A 391 1.57 8.21 -14.11
N ASN A 392 2.07 9.45 -13.92
CA ASN A 392 2.60 10.29 -15.00
C ASN A 392 3.90 9.75 -15.63
N ARG A 393 4.46 8.66 -15.10
CA ARG A 393 5.56 7.92 -15.74
C ARG A 393 5.08 7.01 -16.86
N ALA A 394 3.80 6.61 -16.84
CA ALA A 394 3.23 5.71 -17.83
C ALA A 394 3.05 6.39 -19.19
N ASP A 395 3.21 5.59 -20.24
CA ASP A 395 2.97 6.01 -21.62
C ASP A 395 1.56 5.67 -22.12
N GLY A 396 0.67 5.20 -21.23
CA GLY A 396 -0.72 4.90 -21.52
C GLY A 396 -1.44 4.33 -20.29
N PHE A 397 -2.66 3.84 -20.49
CA PHE A 397 -3.53 3.27 -19.46
C PHE A 397 -3.44 1.74 -19.38
N SER A 398 -4.05 1.11 -18.37
CA SER A 398 -3.94 -0.33 -18.14
C SER A 398 -4.40 -1.19 -19.34
N PRO A 399 -3.78 -2.35 -19.64
CA PRO A 399 -4.34 -3.31 -20.60
C PRO A 399 -5.67 -3.92 -20.11
N GLY A 400 -5.88 -3.98 -18.80
CA GLY A 400 -7.14 -4.42 -18.16
C GLY A 400 -8.00 -3.25 -17.69
N GLN A 401 -7.82 -2.07 -18.26
CA GLN A 401 -8.44 -0.83 -17.80
C GLN A 401 -9.97 -0.94 -17.79
N SER A 402 -10.57 -0.84 -16.62
CA SER A 402 -12.00 -0.55 -16.52
C SER A 402 -12.26 0.89 -16.99
N ILE A 403 -13.38 1.09 -17.68
CA ILE A 403 -13.82 2.37 -18.22
C ILE A 403 -14.96 2.90 -17.34
N GLU A 404 -14.81 4.10 -16.81
CA GLU A 404 -15.75 4.73 -15.89
C GLU A 404 -16.26 6.06 -16.42
N LEU A 405 -17.56 6.28 -16.25
CA LEU A 405 -18.24 7.52 -16.57
C LEU A 405 -19.56 7.62 -15.80
N ARG A 406 -20.19 8.79 -15.82
CA ARG A 406 -21.53 9.01 -15.30
C ARG A 406 -22.51 9.30 -16.43
N VAL A 407 -23.64 8.60 -16.40
CA VAL A 407 -24.78 8.86 -17.29
C VAL A 407 -26.03 9.08 -16.44
N PRO A 408 -26.48 10.33 -16.21
CA PRO A 408 -27.66 10.63 -15.40
C PRO A 408 -28.92 9.93 -15.93
N GLY A 409 -29.62 9.24 -15.04
CA GLY A 409 -30.88 8.56 -15.36
C GLY A 409 -30.72 7.28 -16.19
N TYR A 410 -29.50 6.82 -16.45
CA TYR A 410 -29.21 5.64 -17.28
C TYR A 410 -29.91 4.38 -16.77
N ASP A 411 -30.56 3.67 -17.69
CA ASP A 411 -31.10 2.35 -17.46
C ASP A 411 -30.45 1.34 -18.44
N PRO A 412 -29.67 0.35 -17.94
CA PRO A 412 -28.97 -0.60 -18.79
C PRO A 412 -29.93 -1.54 -19.56
N VAL A 413 -31.08 -1.87 -18.98
CA VAL A 413 -32.06 -2.78 -19.58
C VAL A 413 -32.79 -2.09 -20.73
N GLN A 414 -33.28 -0.87 -20.52
CA GLN A 414 -33.97 -0.09 -21.55
C GLN A 414 -33.01 0.29 -22.69
N THR A 415 -31.77 0.65 -22.34
CA THR A 415 -30.71 0.90 -23.32
C THR A 415 -30.44 -0.35 -24.15
N GLY A 416 -30.53 -1.54 -23.56
CA GLY A 416 -30.16 -2.80 -24.20
C GLY A 416 -28.65 -3.00 -24.20
N ALA A 417 -27.98 -2.49 -23.15
CA ALA A 417 -26.54 -2.56 -22.99
C ALA A 417 -26.04 -4.01 -22.93
N VAL A 418 -24.75 -4.21 -23.22
CA VAL A 418 -24.10 -5.53 -23.16
C VAL A 418 -23.96 -5.97 -21.70
N PRO A 419 -24.66 -7.03 -21.24
CA PRO A 419 -24.62 -7.47 -19.85
C PRO A 419 -23.48 -8.46 -19.62
N ILE A 420 -23.09 -8.64 -18.35
CA ILE A 420 -22.10 -9.66 -17.98
C ILE A 420 -22.53 -11.09 -18.36
N THR A 421 -23.84 -11.37 -18.39
CA THR A 421 -24.39 -12.71 -18.70
C THR A 421 -24.47 -13.02 -20.19
N ASP A 422 -24.11 -12.08 -21.06
CA ASP A 422 -24.19 -12.25 -22.51
C ASP A 422 -23.19 -11.34 -23.23
N ILE A 423 -21.90 -11.56 -22.95
CA ILE A 423 -20.80 -10.73 -23.45
C ILE A 423 -20.64 -10.81 -24.98
N GLU A 424 -21.13 -11.88 -25.63
CA GLU A 424 -21.13 -12.03 -27.08
C GLU A 424 -21.87 -10.87 -27.78
N ARG A 425 -22.89 -10.30 -27.11
CA ARG A 425 -23.63 -9.14 -27.60
C ARG A 425 -22.79 -7.88 -27.80
N ALA A 426 -21.55 -7.83 -27.30
CA ALA A 426 -20.59 -6.78 -27.65
C ALA A 426 -20.41 -6.64 -29.18
N PHE A 427 -20.57 -7.75 -29.92
CA PHE A 427 -20.42 -7.79 -31.37
C PHE A 427 -21.71 -7.49 -32.15
N ASP A 428 -22.86 -7.30 -31.48
CA ASP A 428 -24.12 -6.96 -32.14
C ASP A 428 -24.00 -5.64 -32.92
N PRO A 429 -24.31 -5.58 -34.23
CA PRO A 429 -24.16 -4.35 -35.02
C PRO A 429 -24.89 -3.14 -34.44
N ALA A 430 -25.98 -3.35 -33.71
CA ALA A 430 -26.80 -2.32 -33.07
C ALA A 430 -26.43 -2.00 -31.61
N GLN A 431 -25.40 -2.64 -31.03
CA GLN A 431 -25.06 -2.50 -29.62
C GLN A 431 -24.84 -1.03 -29.20
N PRO A 432 -25.57 -0.52 -28.18
CA PRO A 432 -25.44 0.85 -27.66
C PRO A 432 -24.07 1.25 -27.12
N ILE A 433 -23.37 0.34 -26.44
CA ILE A 433 -22.07 0.60 -25.82
C ILE A 433 -21.02 -0.20 -26.57
N VAL A 434 -20.05 0.46 -27.18
CA VAL A 434 -19.04 -0.17 -28.02
C VAL A 434 -17.67 0.40 -27.70
N VAL A 435 -16.67 -0.47 -27.67
CA VAL A 435 -15.26 -0.10 -27.68
C VAL A 435 -14.63 -0.69 -28.94
N ILE A 436 -13.88 0.11 -29.69
CA ILE A 436 -13.21 -0.35 -30.92
C ILE A 436 -11.70 -0.11 -30.85
N ASN A 437 -10.93 -1.03 -31.41
CA ASN A 437 -9.53 -0.78 -31.73
C ASN A 437 -9.48 0.18 -32.93
N ALA A 438 -8.90 1.37 -32.73
CA ALA A 438 -8.93 2.44 -33.73
C ALA A 438 -8.19 2.09 -35.02
N SER A 439 -7.24 1.16 -34.97
CA SER A 439 -6.43 0.75 -36.12
C SER A 439 -7.07 -0.37 -36.95
N THR A 440 -7.68 -1.35 -36.29
CA THR A 440 -8.28 -2.53 -36.95
C THR A 440 -9.77 -2.36 -37.21
N LEU A 441 -10.40 -1.34 -36.60
CA LEU A 441 -11.84 -1.09 -36.59
C LEU A 441 -12.66 -2.25 -36.00
N GLN A 442 -11.99 -3.22 -35.37
CA GLN A 442 -12.65 -4.34 -34.70
C GLN A 442 -13.18 -3.89 -33.35
N ARG A 443 -14.31 -4.47 -32.96
CA ARG A 443 -14.89 -4.27 -31.64
C ARG A 443 -14.11 -5.07 -30.61
N GLN A 444 -13.97 -4.51 -29.41
CA GLN A 444 -13.47 -5.20 -28.25
C GLN A 444 -14.58 -6.03 -27.61
N LEU A 445 -14.24 -7.21 -27.09
CA LEU A 445 -15.14 -7.97 -26.23
C LEU A 445 -15.22 -7.27 -24.86
N ILE A 446 -16.43 -6.84 -24.49
CA ILE A 446 -16.69 -6.07 -23.27
C ILE A 446 -17.99 -6.53 -22.61
N TRP A 447 -18.18 -6.15 -21.35
CA TRP A 447 -19.51 -6.01 -20.78
C TRP A 447 -19.66 -4.63 -20.12
N SER A 448 -20.89 -4.27 -19.80
CA SER A 448 -21.20 -3.02 -19.10
C SER A 448 -22.12 -3.29 -17.92
N GLU A 449 -21.93 -2.52 -16.85
CA GLU A 449 -22.72 -2.66 -15.64
C GLU A 449 -22.75 -1.35 -14.83
N ILE A 450 -23.72 -1.23 -13.94
CA ILE A 450 -23.82 -0.06 -13.05
C ILE A 450 -23.12 -0.34 -11.72
N ASP A 451 -22.60 0.70 -11.09
CA ASP A 451 -22.05 0.55 -9.75
C ASP A 451 -23.15 0.18 -8.74
N SER A 452 -23.15 -1.09 -8.34
CA SER A 452 -24.09 -1.65 -7.38
C SER A 452 -23.74 -1.29 -5.93
N ASN A 453 -22.57 -0.67 -5.70
CA ASN A 453 -22.11 -0.21 -4.38
C ASN A 453 -22.49 1.25 -4.11
N ALA A 454 -22.98 1.99 -5.12
CA ALA A 454 -23.46 3.35 -4.94
C ALA A 454 -24.83 3.38 -4.24
N SER A 455 -24.94 4.18 -3.18
CA SER A 455 -26.14 4.28 -2.34
C SER A 455 -27.31 4.98 -3.05
N THR A 456 -27.03 5.80 -4.07
CA THR A 456 -28.04 6.56 -4.82
C THR A 456 -27.73 6.57 -6.32
N GLU A 457 -28.70 6.94 -7.16
CA GLU A 457 -28.44 7.15 -8.60
C GLU A 457 -27.51 8.35 -8.84
N ALA A 458 -27.57 9.39 -7.99
CA ALA A 458 -26.73 10.58 -8.13
C ALA A 458 -25.23 10.22 -8.05
N THR A 459 -24.88 9.23 -7.22
CA THR A 459 -23.51 8.76 -6.98
C THR A 459 -23.12 7.52 -7.78
N ARG A 460 -23.97 7.07 -8.72
CA ARG A 460 -23.77 5.82 -9.46
C ARG A 460 -22.99 6.05 -10.76
N ALA A 461 -21.85 5.37 -10.88
CA ALA A 461 -21.10 5.29 -12.14
C ALA A 461 -21.59 4.14 -13.03
N LEU A 462 -21.26 4.24 -14.31
CA LEU A 462 -21.30 3.17 -15.31
C LEU A 462 -19.89 2.62 -15.46
N TYR A 463 -19.76 1.29 -15.41
CA TYR A 463 -18.57 0.55 -15.78
C TYR A 463 -18.73 -0.03 -17.19
N VAL A 464 -17.67 0.07 -18.01
CA VAL A 464 -17.47 -0.76 -19.20
C VAL A 464 -16.17 -1.52 -19.02
N ARG A 465 -16.23 -2.84 -18.99
CA ARG A 465 -15.09 -3.69 -18.60
C ARG A 465 -14.63 -4.55 -19.77
N PRO A 466 -13.31 -4.67 -20.02
CA PRO A 466 -12.78 -5.59 -21.01
C PRO A 466 -12.98 -7.04 -20.57
N ALA A 467 -13.59 -7.87 -21.42
CA ALA A 467 -13.68 -9.31 -21.18
C ALA A 467 -12.44 -10.09 -21.66
N ILE A 468 -11.52 -9.37 -22.31
CA ILE A 468 -10.17 -9.78 -22.68
C ILE A 468 -9.35 -8.49 -22.68
N ASN A 469 -8.09 -8.53 -22.24
CA ASN A 469 -7.27 -7.32 -22.18
C ASN A 469 -7.19 -6.61 -23.53
N PHE A 470 -7.13 -5.29 -23.46
CA PHE A 470 -6.80 -4.45 -24.59
C PHE A 470 -5.38 -4.70 -25.07
N ASP A 471 -5.15 -4.43 -26.35
CA ASP A 471 -3.82 -4.50 -26.94
C ASP A 471 -2.90 -3.41 -26.39
N GLU A 472 -1.71 -3.78 -25.92
CA GLU A 472 -0.66 -2.83 -25.54
C GLU A 472 -0.32 -1.85 -26.66
N GLY A 473 0.02 -0.62 -26.28
CA GLY A 473 0.42 0.44 -27.20
C GLY A 473 -0.64 0.87 -28.22
N THR A 474 -1.89 0.43 -28.03
CA THR A 474 -2.96 0.60 -29.01
C THR A 474 -3.97 1.64 -28.55
N ARG A 475 -4.45 2.44 -29.50
CA ARG A 475 -5.53 3.41 -29.30
C ARG A 475 -6.89 2.72 -29.43
N TYR A 476 -7.74 2.91 -28.43
CA TYR A 476 -9.13 2.45 -28.42
C TYR A 476 -10.09 3.64 -28.38
N ILE A 477 -11.25 3.49 -29.03
CA ILE A 477 -12.33 4.49 -29.02
C ILE A 477 -13.54 3.89 -28.33
N VAL A 478 -14.07 4.61 -27.34
CA VAL A 478 -15.32 4.30 -26.65
C VAL A 478 -16.45 5.10 -27.29
N ALA A 479 -17.58 4.45 -27.56
CA ALA A 479 -18.78 5.09 -28.07
C ALA A 479 -20.04 4.58 -27.38
N LEU A 480 -20.83 5.51 -26.88
CA LEU A 480 -22.18 5.29 -26.37
C LEU A 480 -23.18 5.92 -27.33
N ARG A 481 -24.20 5.18 -27.73
CA ARG A 481 -25.28 5.65 -28.63
C ARG A 481 -26.63 5.15 -28.17
N ASN A 482 -27.68 5.88 -28.53
CA ASN A 482 -29.08 5.50 -28.23
C ASN A 482 -29.31 5.15 -26.74
N VAL A 483 -28.62 5.86 -25.84
CA VAL A 483 -28.67 5.63 -24.39
C VAL A 483 -30.01 6.10 -23.85
N LYS A 484 -30.62 5.31 -22.96
CA LYS A 484 -32.00 5.52 -22.49
C LYS A 484 -32.11 5.56 -20.97
N ASP A 485 -33.17 6.23 -20.54
CA ASP A 485 -33.61 6.23 -19.15
C ASP A 485 -34.58 5.08 -18.84
N ALA A 486 -34.99 4.99 -17.57
CA ALA A 486 -35.93 3.97 -17.08
C ALA A 486 -37.33 4.00 -17.74
N THR A 487 -37.70 5.12 -18.39
CA THR A 487 -38.96 5.23 -19.16
C THR A 487 -38.81 4.75 -20.61
N GLY A 488 -37.57 4.49 -21.04
CA GLY A 488 -37.23 4.15 -22.42
C GLY A 488 -36.98 5.37 -23.31
N ALA A 489 -37.00 6.58 -22.75
CA ALA A 489 -36.70 7.81 -23.48
C ALA A 489 -35.18 7.96 -23.70
N LEU A 490 -34.79 8.55 -24.83
CA LEU A 490 -33.39 8.83 -25.12
C LEU A 490 -32.87 9.93 -24.18
N ILE A 491 -31.68 9.69 -23.61
CA ILE A 491 -30.96 10.68 -22.81
C ILE A 491 -30.21 11.61 -23.76
N ALA A 492 -30.39 12.92 -23.57
CA ALA A 492 -29.70 13.92 -24.37
C ALA A 492 -28.20 13.97 -24.02
N PRO A 493 -27.30 14.09 -25.00
CA PRO A 493 -25.87 14.31 -24.73
C PRO A 493 -25.61 15.65 -24.03
N SER A 494 -24.45 15.80 -23.40
CA SER A 494 -24.02 17.08 -22.82
C SER A 494 -23.89 18.16 -23.91
N ALA A 495 -24.10 19.43 -23.55
CA ALA A 495 -24.01 20.54 -24.50
C ALA A 495 -22.61 20.62 -25.16
N ASP A 496 -21.56 20.31 -24.41
CA ASP A 496 -20.19 20.31 -24.90
C ASP A 496 -19.94 19.16 -25.90
N PHE A 497 -20.41 17.95 -25.59
CA PHE A 497 -20.31 16.85 -26.57
C PHE A 497 -21.17 17.11 -27.81
N LEU A 498 -22.40 17.65 -27.65
CA LEU A 498 -23.24 18.07 -28.77
C LEU A 498 -22.54 19.06 -29.69
N ALA A 499 -21.80 20.02 -29.13
CA ALA A 499 -21.07 21.01 -29.92
C ALA A 499 -19.97 20.37 -30.78
N TYR A 500 -19.28 19.34 -30.28
CA TYR A 500 -18.36 18.53 -31.08
C TYR A 500 -19.10 17.68 -32.11
N ARG A 501 -20.09 16.90 -31.67
CA ARG A 501 -20.85 15.98 -32.51
C ARG A 501 -21.57 16.69 -33.66
N ASP A 502 -22.09 17.89 -33.46
CA ASP A 502 -22.89 18.59 -34.47
C ASP A 502 -22.09 19.71 -35.18
N GLY A 503 -20.78 19.82 -34.92
CA GLY A 503 -19.91 20.81 -35.55
C GLY A 503 -20.26 22.25 -35.20
N THR A 504 -20.89 22.47 -34.04
CA THR A 504 -21.30 23.81 -33.58
C THR A 504 -20.12 24.50 -32.88
N PRO A 505 -19.67 25.68 -33.34
CA PRO A 505 -18.64 26.45 -32.64
C PRO A 505 -19.07 26.81 -31.22
N THR A 506 -18.20 26.61 -30.24
CA THR A 506 -18.47 26.92 -28.83
C THR A 506 -18.06 28.34 -28.47
N GLY A 507 -17.13 28.93 -29.23
CA GLY A 507 -16.50 30.22 -28.90
C GLY A 507 -15.43 30.13 -27.81
N ASP A 508 -15.21 28.95 -27.22
CA ASP A 508 -14.20 28.68 -26.21
C ASP A 508 -12.92 28.13 -26.87
N ALA A 509 -11.81 28.85 -26.73
CA ALA A 509 -10.56 28.50 -27.40
C ALA A 509 -10.01 27.12 -27.00
N ALA A 510 -10.18 26.69 -25.75
CA ALA A 510 -9.71 25.38 -25.28
C ALA A 510 -10.57 24.27 -25.89
N LYS A 511 -11.89 24.47 -25.99
CA LYS A 511 -12.79 23.52 -26.64
C LYS A 511 -12.52 23.44 -28.14
N GLU A 512 -12.31 24.57 -28.81
CA GLU A 512 -12.00 24.60 -30.25
C GLU A 512 -10.65 23.94 -30.57
N ALA A 513 -9.65 24.02 -29.68
CA ALA A 513 -8.37 23.34 -29.86
C ALA A 513 -8.50 21.80 -29.93
N ARG A 514 -9.47 21.20 -29.23
CA ARG A 514 -9.74 19.76 -29.27
C ARG A 514 -10.57 19.32 -30.48
N ARG A 515 -11.22 20.25 -31.22
CA ARG A 515 -12.19 19.89 -32.25
C ARG A 515 -11.62 18.97 -33.33
N ALA A 516 -10.41 19.23 -33.81
CA ALA A 516 -9.77 18.39 -34.83
C ALA A 516 -9.58 16.94 -34.37
N HIS A 517 -9.24 16.74 -33.09
CA HIS A 517 -9.14 15.42 -32.48
C HIS A 517 -10.50 14.71 -32.40
N MET A 518 -11.56 15.44 -32.02
CA MET A 518 -12.92 14.87 -31.99
C MET A 518 -13.41 14.49 -33.38
N GLU A 519 -13.09 15.26 -34.43
CA GLU A 519 -13.43 14.90 -35.81
C GLU A 519 -12.72 13.60 -36.26
N ASP A 520 -11.48 13.37 -35.82
CA ASP A 520 -10.77 12.11 -36.06
C ASP A 520 -11.45 10.92 -35.36
N VAL A 521 -11.90 11.09 -34.10
CA VAL A 521 -12.70 10.09 -33.38
C VAL A 521 -13.98 9.75 -34.16
N PHE A 522 -14.74 10.76 -34.61
CA PHE A 522 -15.97 10.53 -35.37
C PHE A 522 -15.73 9.89 -36.74
N ALA A 523 -14.66 10.27 -37.44
CA ALA A 523 -14.29 9.68 -38.71
C ALA A 523 -13.95 8.19 -38.57
N THR A 524 -13.20 7.84 -37.52
CA THR A 524 -12.83 6.44 -37.22
C THR A 524 -14.06 5.60 -36.84
N LEU A 525 -14.95 6.15 -36.01
CA LEU A 525 -16.24 5.50 -35.68
C LEU A 525 -17.10 5.27 -36.92
N ALA A 526 -17.18 6.26 -37.82
CA ALA A 526 -17.92 6.12 -39.07
C ALA A 526 -17.31 5.03 -39.98
N ALA A 527 -15.98 4.91 -40.03
CA ALA A 527 -15.29 3.84 -40.74
C ALA A 527 -15.58 2.45 -40.14
N ALA A 528 -15.79 2.37 -38.82
CA ALA A 528 -16.24 1.15 -38.12
C ALA A 528 -17.77 0.90 -38.21
N GLY A 529 -18.51 1.73 -38.97
CA GLY A 529 -19.96 1.58 -39.15
C GLY A 529 -20.81 2.11 -37.99
N ILE A 530 -20.25 2.96 -37.13
CA ILE A 530 -20.95 3.61 -36.02
C ILE A 530 -21.31 5.04 -36.44
N GLY A 531 -22.62 5.34 -36.47
CA GLY A 531 -23.15 6.63 -36.89
C GLY A 531 -22.77 7.75 -35.93
N ARG A 532 -22.70 8.98 -36.46
CA ARG A 532 -22.39 10.19 -35.67
C ARG A 532 -23.62 10.74 -34.96
N THR A 533 -24.80 10.67 -35.58
CA THR A 533 -26.02 11.37 -35.14
C THR A 533 -26.67 10.76 -33.89
N ASP A 534 -26.45 9.47 -33.65
CA ASP A 534 -27.02 8.71 -32.54
C ASP A 534 -26.09 8.63 -31.32
N LEU A 535 -24.90 9.24 -31.39
CA LEU A 535 -23.94 9.28 -30.29
C LEU A 535 -24.47 10.12 -29.11
N TYR A 536 -24.42 9.50 -27.93
CA TYR A 536 -24.53 10.12 -26.62
C TYR A 536 -23.17 10.63 -26.12
N LEU A 537 -22.11 9.83 -26.29
CA LEU A 537 -20.77 10.21 -25.87
C LEU A 537 -19.73 9.39 -26.64
N ALA A 538 -18.59 9.97 -26.97
CA ALA A 538 -17.45 9.27 -27.56
C ALA A 538 -16.14 9.95 -27.21
N TRP A 539 -15.11 9.16 -26.95
CA TRP A 539 -13.73 9.60 -26.69
C TRP A 539 -12.77 8.42 -26.92
N ASP A 540 -11.48 8.66 -26.76
CA ASP A 540 -10.42 7.68 -26.99
C ASP A 540 -9.39 7.66 -25.86
N PHE A 541 -8.67 6.54 -25.78
CA PHE A 541 -7.54 6.36 -24.87
C PHE A 541 -6.49 5.45 -25.50
N THR A 542 -5.23 5.60 -25.06
CA THR A 542 -4.11 4.78 -25.51
C THR A 542 -3.62 3.86 -24.39
N VAL A 543 -3.57 2.56 -24.66
CA VAL A 543 -3.09 1.54 -23.71
C VAL A 543 -1.57 1.62 -23.58
N ALA A 544 -1.05 1.42 -22.36
CA ALA A 544 0.37 1.42 -22.05
C ALA A 544 1.13 0.40 -22.89
N SER A 545 2.42 0.68 -23.14
CA SER A 545 3.30 -0.26 -23.82
C SER A 545 3.86 -1.32 -22.87
N ARG A 546 4.33 -2.44 -23.44
CA ARG A 546 5.14 -3.46 -22.73
C ARG A 546 6.21 -2.87 -21.82
N ASP A 547 6.89 -1.81 -22.27
CA ASP A 547 8.00 -1.19 -21.52
C ASP A 547 7.49 -0.58 -20.21
N THR A 548 6.36 0.12 -20.24
CA THR A 548 5.73 0.69 -19.03
C THR A 548 5.34 -0.38 -18.01
N LEU A 549 4.90 -1.55 -18.49
CA LEU A 549 4.40 -2.64 -17.66
C LEU A 549 5.55 -3.45 -17.04
N SER A 550 6.52 -3.86 -17.85
CA SER A 550 7.48 -4.92 -17.47
C SER A 550 8.92 -4.46 -17.26
N LYS A 551 9.33 -3.26 -17.71
CA LYS A 551 10.74 -2.82 -17.70
C LYS A 551 11.40 -2.87 -16.33
N ARG A 552 10.66 -2.54 -15.26
CA ARG A 552 11.21 -2.49 -13.89
C ARG A 552 11.59 -3.88 -13.43
N ALA A 553 10.63 -4.82 -13.40
CA ALA A 553 10.86 -6.21 -13.04
C ALA A 553 11.88 -6.91 -13.96
N LEU A 554 11.83 -6.69 -15.28
CA LEU A 554 12.81 -7.24 -16.23
C LEU A 554 14.22 -6.69 -15.98
N GLY A 555 14.34 -5.39 -15.72
CA GLY A 555 15.62 -4.76 -15.41
C GLY A 555 16.25 -5.33 -14.13
N MET A 556 15.44 -5.55 -13.09
CA MET A 556 15.88 -6.17 -11.84
C MET A 556 16.31 -7.62 -12.06
N ARG A 557 15.47 -8.42 -12.72
CA ARG A 557 15.74 -9.84 -13.00
C ARG A 557 17.03 -10.01 -13.80
N ASP A 558 17.16 -9.30 -14.93
CA ASP A 558 18.28 -9.48 -15.84
C ASP A 558 19.60 -8.98 -15.22
N ASP A 559 19.57 -7.91 -14.41
CA ASP A 559 20.75 -7.46 -13.66
C ASP A 559 21.14 -8.43 -12.54
N ALA A 560 20.16 -8.99 -11.83
CA ALA A 560 20.39 -9.90 -10.70
C ALA A 560 20.83 -11.30 -11.13
N LEU A 561 20.34 -11.82 -12.26
CA LEU A 561 20.71 -13.15 -12.75
C LEU A 561 21.90 -13.12 -13.73
N GLY A 562 21.99 -12.06 -14.54
CA GLY A 562 22.98 -11.95 -15.60
C GLY A 562 24.41 -11.67 -15.10
N PRO A 563 25.31 -11.20 -15.99
CA PRO A 563 26.74 -11.03 -15.70
C PRO A 563 27.09 -10.16 -14.48
N ASN A 564 26.23 -9.21 -14.09
CA ASN A 564 26.45 -8.33 -12.94
C ASN A 564 25.99 -8.93 -11.60
N GLY A 565 25.25 -10.04 -11.64
CA GLY A 565 24.66 -10.70 -10.50
C GLY A 565 25.18 -12.12 -10.35
N LEU A 566 24.32 -13.12 -10.56
CA LEU A 566 24.71 -14.53 -10.46
C LEU A 566 25.58 -15.03 -11.62
N GLY A 567 25.67 -14.29 -12.72
CA GLY A 567 26.58 -14.60 -13.83
C GLY A 567 26.05 -15.66 -14.79
N ASP A 568 24.73 -15.79 -14.92
CA ASP A 568 24.12 -16.64 -15.94
C ASP A 568 24.28 -16.00 -17.34
N PRO A 569 24.89 -16.68 -18.31
CA PRO A 569 25.10 -16.15 -19.65
C PRO A 569 23.87 -16.21 -20.57
N ASP A 570 22.86 -17.03 -20.28
CA ASP A 570 21.68 -17.22 -21.13
C ASP A 570 20.44 -17.59 -20.31
N LEU A 571 19.57 -16.61 -20.05
CA LEU A 571 18.35 -16.83 -19.27
C LEU A 571 17.21 -17.48 -20.07
N ALA A 572 17.34 -17.64 -21.39
CA ALA A 572 16.26 -18.12 -22.24
C ALA A 572 16.28 -19.65 -22.47
N ASP A 573 17.32 -20.35 -21.99
CA ASP A 573 17.56 -21.75 -22.31
C ASP A 573 16.96 -22.76 -21.30
N LEU A 574 16.24 -22.26 -20.27
CA LEU A 574 15.70 -23.05 -19.15
C LEU A 574 16.78 -23.78 -18.33
N GLN A 575 18.05 -23.39 -18.43
CA GLN A 575 19.16 -23.97 -17.68
C GLN A 575 19.70 -22.96 -16.67
N VAL A 576 19.88 -23.41 -15.44
CA VAL A 576 20.47 -22.58 -14.40
C VAL A 576 21.99 -22.65 -14.46
N ALA A 577 22.64 -21.52 -14.75
CA ALA A 577 24.08 -21.36 -14.75
C ALA A 577 24.55 -20.25 -13.77
N GLY A 578 25.87 -20.02 -13.72
CA GLY A 578 26.47 -19.00 -12.86
C GLY A 578 26.74 -19.48 -11.43
N ALA A 579 26.56 -18.61 -10.46
CA ALA A 579 26.68 -18.88 -9.03
C ALA A 579 25.32 -19.19 -8.41
N ALA A 580 25.29 -20.10 -7.43
CA ALA A 580 24.12 -20.29 -6.59
C ALA A 580 23.89 -19.06 -5.68
N PRO A 581 22.64 -18.67 -5.42
CA PRO A 581 22.33 -17.74 -4.35
C PRO A 581 22.92 -18.20 -3.00
N SER A 582 23.31 -17.25 -2.15
CA SER A 582 23.75 -17.57 -0.79
C SER A 582 22.55 -17.87 0.09
N PHE A 583 22.62 -18.94 0.88
CA PHE A 583 21.54 -19.32 1.79
C PHE A 583 22.08 -19.86 3.12
N THR A 584 21.23 -19.82 4.13
CA THR A 584 21.47 -20.39 5.46
C THR A 584 20.27 -21.24 5.85
N VAL A 585 20.52 -22.51 6.19
CA VAL A 585 19.51 -23.38 6.81
C VAL A 585 19.46 -23.06 8.29
N THR A 586 18.29 -22.67 8.79
CA THR A 586 18.06 -22.35 10.21
C THR A 586 17.43 -23.51 10.97
N SER A 587 16.65 -24.35 10.28
CA SER A 587 16.00 -25.52 10.88
C SER A 587 15.92 -26.70 9.91
N VAL A 588 16.12 -27.90 10.45
CA VAL A 588 15.85 -29.17 9.78
C VAL A 588 15.08 -30.05 10.76
N ALA A 589 13.81 -30.32 10.46
CA ALA A 589 12.94 -31.14 11.28
C ALA A 589 12.57 -32.42 10.53
N ASN A 590 13.02 -33.58 11.01
CA ASN A 590 12.47 -34.85 10.57
C ASN A 590 11.19 -35.13 11.36
N LEU A 591 10.09 -35.29 10.65
CA LEU A 591 8.76 -35.46 11.23
C LEU A 591 8.43 -36.97 11.27
N PRO A 592 8.30 -37.60 12.45
CA PRO A 592 7.76 -38.96 12.56
C PRO A 592 6.30 -39.06 12.05
N PRO A 593 5.85 -40.27 11.67
CA PRO A 593 4.44 -40.51 11.35
C PRO A 593 3.54 -40.22 12.54
N CYS A 594 2.28 -39.88 12.28
CA CYS A 594 1.36 -39.54 13.35
C CYS A 594 1.00 -40.75 14.21
N GLY A 595 0.72 -40.49 15.49
CA GLY A 595 0.28 -41.52 16.43
C GLY A 595 -1.12 -42.08 16.12
N ASN A 596 -1.53 -43.12 16.86
CA ASN A 596 -2.89 -43.69 16.75
C ASN A 596 -3.99 -42.72 17.18
N ASP A 597 -3.63 -41.61 17.83
CA ASP A 597 -4.47 -40.49 18.26
C ASP A 597 -4.53 -39.34 17.22
N GLY A 598 -3.95 -39.55 16.04
CA GLY A 598 -3.81 -38.51 15.01
C GLY A 598 -2.60 -37.61 15.26
N CYS A 599 -2.35 -36.66 14.37
CA CYS A 599 -1.15 -35.82 14.43
C CYS A 599 -1.17 -34.86 15.64
N ALA A 600 -0.29 -35.09 16.63
CA ALA A 600 -0.02 -34.19 17.74
C ALA A 600 0.50 -32.85 17.22
N GLY A 601 -0.35 -31.82 17.28
CA GLY A 601 -0.07 -30.48 16.77
C GLY A 601 -0.98 -30.04 15.61
N GLY A 602 -1.79 -30.96 15.05
CA GLY A 602 -2.65 -30.73 13.91
C GLY A 602 -1.88 -30.39 12.62
N ALA A 603 -2.44 -30.69 11.46
CA ALA A 603 -2.21 -29.78 10.34
C ALA A 603 -2.67 -28.39 10.84
N PRO A 604 -1.96 -27.29 10.56
CA PRO A 604 -2.58 -25.99 10.74
C PRO A 604 -3.97 -26.09 10.08
N PRO A 605 -5.07 -25.72 10.77
CA PRO A 605 -6.34 -25.57 10.06
C PRO A 605 -6.07 -24.72 8.82
N ASP A 606 -6.88 -24.86 7.76
CA ASP A 606 -6.89 -23.91 6.66
C ASP A 606 -7.05 -22.51 7.28
N ASN A 607 -5.93 -21.87 7.60
CA ASN A 607 -5.95 -20.66 8.38
C ASN A 607 -6.59 -19.64 7.45
N PRO A 608 -7.61 -18.91 7.91
CA PRO A 608 -8.04 -17.75 7.14
C PRO A 608 -6.81 -16.85 6.89
N PRO A 609 -6.79 -16.11 5.77
CA PRO A 609 -5.80 -15.07 5.56
C PRO A 609 -5.72 -14.21 6.82
N GLY A 610 -4.62 -14.30 7.57
CA GLY A 610 -4.44 -13.49 8.76
C GLY A 610 -4.37 -14.16 10.15
N GLY A 611 -3.86 -15.39 10.27
CA GLY A 611 -3.63 -16.07 11.56
C GLY A 611 -2.64 -15.37 12.53
N GLN A 612 -1.93 -16.16 13.35
CA GLN A 612 -1.06 -15.64 14.42
C GLN A 612 -0.07 -14.56 13.95
N GLU A 613 0.59 -14.80 12.82
CA GLU A 613 1.61 -13.91 12.28
C GLU A 613 1.02 -12.55 11.87
N PHE A 614 -0.19 -12.56 11.31
CA PHE A 614 -0.88 -11.33 10.93
C PHE A 614 -1.44 -10.60 12.14
N CYS A 615 -1.96 -11.32 13.13
CA CYS A 615 -2.31 -10.75 14.43
C CYS A 615 -1.10 -10.03 15.05
N ASP A 616 0.08 -10.68 15.04
CA ASP A 616 1.33 -10.10 15.53
C ASP A 616 1.76 -8.88 14.70
N ALA A 617 1.63 -8.93 13.36
CA ALA A 617 1.91 -7.81 12.48
C ALA A 617 1.00 -6.62 12.76
N LEU A 618 -0.32 -6.83 12.92
CA LEU A 618 -1.27 -5.78 13.27
C LEU A 618 -0.95 -5.16 14.64
N GLN A 619 -0.48 -5.95 15.61
CA GLN A 619 -0.04 -5.43 16.92
C GLN A 619 1.17 -4.49 16.82
N THR A 620 1.95 -4.54 15.73
CA THR A 620 3.05 -3.58 15.49
C THR A 620 2.57 -2.22 14.97
N ILE A 621 1.35 -2.15 14.45
CA ILE A 621 0.77 -0.94 13.87
C ILE A 621 0.20 -0.07 14.99
N SER A 622 0.89 1.03 15.30
CA SER A 622 0.52 1.90 16.43
C SER A 622 -0.88 2.51 16.33
N GLU A 623 -1.43 2.60 15.11
CA GLU A 623 -2.78 3.14 14.88
C GLU A 623 -3.88 2.14 15.24
N LEU A 624 -3.59 0.83 15.20
CA LEU A 624 -4.49 -0.25 15.58
C LEU A 624 -4.42 -0.60 17.08
N GLU A 625 -3.42 -0.11 17.82
CA GLU A 625 -3.26 -0.36 19.27
C GLU A 625 -4.55 -0.11 20.09
N PRO A 626 -5.36 0.94 19.84
CA PRO A 626 -6.60 1.17 20.58
C PRO A 626 -7.65 0.07 20.36
N PHE A 627 -7.67 -0.56 19.18
CA PHE A 627 -8.65 -1.58 18.77
C PHE A 627 -8.19 -2.99 19.16
N LEU A 628 -6.88 -3.22 19.21
CA LEU A 628 -6.27 -4.49 19.61
C LEU A 628 -6.09 -4.64 21.13
N SER A 629 -6.60 -3.69 21.92
CA SER A 629 -6.44 -3.71 23.38
C SER A 629 -7.22 -4.85 24.02
N GLY A 630 -6.52 -5.92 24.40
CA GLY A 630 -7.12 -7.13 24.99
C GLY A 630 -7.22 -8.32 24.05
N VAL A 631 -6.79 -8.17 22.79
CA VAL A 631 -6.60 -9.28 21.84
C VAL A 631 -5.26 -9.96 22.17
N ASP A 632 -5.32 -11.18 22.70
CA ASP A 632 -4.13 -12.00 22.94
C ASP A 632 -3.88 -12.90 21.72
N CYS A 633 -2.98 -12.48 20.84
CA CYS A 633 -2.60 -13.28 19.68
C CYS A 633 -2.08 -14.67 20.12
N ASN A 634 -1.42 -14.79 21.28
CA ASN A 634 -0.86 -16.08 21.76
C ASN A 634 -1.90 -17.18 22.05
N LEU A 635 -3.20 -16.90 21.93
CA LEU A 635 -4.28 -17.90 22.00
C LEU A 635 -4.52 -18.63 20.67
N LEU A 636 -3.94 -18.15 19.56
CA LEU A 636 -3.93 -18.86 18.28
C LEU A 636 -2.83 -19.95 18.31
N PRO A 637 -3.14 -21.20 17.95
CA PRO A 637 -2.19 -22.31 18.07
C PRO A 637 -0.95 -22.05 17.20
N ASN A 638 0.19 -21.87 17.86
CA ASN A 638 1.49 -21.78 17.24
C ASN A 638 2.18 -23.15 17.35
N SER A 639 1.61 -24.18 16.73
CA SER A 639 2.21 -25.51 16.72
C SER A 639 3.05 -25.67 15.45
N THR A 640 4.36 -25.54 15.59
CA THR A 640 5.27 -26.23 14.65
C THR A 640 4.97 -27.72 14.78
N PRO A 641 4.42 -28.39 13.75
CA PRO A 641 4.07 -29.80 13.87
C PRO A 641 5.32 -30.61 14.18
N THR A 642 5.24 -31.47 15.20
CA THR A 642 6.32 -32.41 15.54
C THR A 642 6.18 -33.74 14.84
N GLU A 643 5.06 -33.97 14.14
CA GLU A 643 4.74 -35.17 13.35
C GLU A 643 3.88 -34.81 12.13
N SER A 644 3.89 -35.66 11.10
CA SER A 644 3.06 -35.51 9.89
C SER A 644 2.93 -36.85 9.16
N ASP A 645 1.76 -37.21 8.65
CA ASP A 645 1.61 -38.43 7.83
C ASP A 645 2.07 -38.24 6.38
N GLN A 646 2.29 -37.00 5.93
CA GLN A 646 2.57 -36.68 4.52
C GLN A 646 3.98 -36.13 4.31
N ILE A 647 4.53 -35.44 5.31
CA ILE A 647 5.85 -34.80 5.23
C ILE A 647 6.83 -35.57 6.11
N ALA A 648 7.94 -36.02 5.52
CA ALA A 648 9.02 -36.69 6.24
C ALA A 648 10.02 -35.69 6.82
N ARG A 649 10.28 -34.58 6.10
CA ARG A 649 11.26 -33.58 6.53
C ARG A 649 10.81 -32.18 6.14
N ARG A 650 10.95 -31.23 7.06
CA ARG A 650 10.82 -29.80 6.81
C ARG A 650 12.18 -29.12 6.95
N VAL A 651 12.49 -28.24 6.01
CA VAL A 651 13.72 -27.43 6.00
C VAL A 651 13.32 -25.97 5.93
N GLU A 652 13.84 -25.17 6.85
CA GLU A 652 13.59 -23.72 6.92
C GLU A 652 14.92 -22.97 6.92
N GLY A 653 14.89 -21.75 6.41
CA GLY A 653 16.09 -20.93 6.34
C GLY A 653 15.86 -19.57 5.72
N THR A 654 16.96 -18.96 5.32
CA THR A 654 16.97 -17.68 4.61
C THR A 654 17.92 -17.71 3.42
N PHE A 655 17.69 -16.84 2.45
CA PHE A 655 18.58 -16.64 1.31
C PHE A 655 18.74 -15.15 0.98
N THR A 656 19.86 -14.82 0.36
CA THR A 656 20.22 -13.44 0.03
C THR A 656 19.78 -13.09 -1.38
N VAL A 657 19.05 -11.99 -1.50
CA VAL A 657 18.55 -11.44 -2.77
C VAL A 657 19.06 -9.99 -2.93
N PRO A 658 19.45 -9.57 -4.14
CA PRO A 658 19.78 -8.18 -4.40
C PRO A 658 18.58 -7.26 -4.16
N CYS A 659 18.77 -6.22 -3.35
CA CYS A 659 17.69 -5.27 -3.07
C CYS A 659 17.63 -4.16 -4.12
N TYR A 660 16.44 -3.83 -4.63
CA TYR A 660 16.23 -2.66 -5.51
C TYR A 660 15.41 -1.53 -4.88
N LEU A 661 14.93 -1.71 -3.65
CA LEU A 661 14.13 -0.74 -2.92
C LEU A 661 14.98 0.14 -1.97
N PHE A 662 14.49 1.35 -1.71
CA PHE A 662 15.08 2.29 -0.76
C PHE A 662 14.10 2.71 0.34
N PRO A 663 14.59 2.94 1.58
CA PRO A 663 15.99 2.82 1.99
C PRO A 663 16.50 1.38 2.10
N ASP A 664 15.59 0.42 2.14
CA ASP A 664 15.82 -1.02 2.22
C ASP A 664 14.61 -1.77 1.61
N CYS A 665 14.75 -3.08 1.43
CA CYS A 665 13.70 -3.97 0.96
C CYS A 665 12.83 -4.47 2.11
N GLU A 666 12.54 -3.59 3.08
CA GLU A 666 11.54 -3.82 4.11
C GLU A 666 10.19 -3.19 3.71
N PRO A 667 9.07 -3.55 4.38
CA PRO A 667 7.76 -2.97 4.08
C PRO A 667 7.78 -1.44 4.04
N GLY A 668 7.25 -0.88 2.94
CA GLY A 668 7.21 0.56 2.70
C GLY A 668 8.38 1.13 1.88
N GLY A 669 9.36 0.30 1.49
CA GLY A 669 10.39 0.67 0.51
C GLY A 669 9.81 0.97 -0.88
N THR A 670 10.53 1.76 -1.69
CA THR A 670 10.14 2.13 -3.06
C THR A 670 11.36 2.21 -3.97
N PHE A 671 11.18 2.13 -5.28
CA PHE A 671 12.29 2.24 -6.21
C PHE A 671 12.88 3.65 -6.27
N ALA A 672 14.21 3.72 -6.35
CA ALA A 672 14.89 4.84 -6.98
C ALA A 672 15.12 4.47 -8.45
N LEU A 673 14.61 5.28 -9.38
CA LEU A 673 14.73 5.00 -10.82
C LEU A 673 15.88 5.81 -11.45
N ASP A 674 16.59 5.19 -12.38
CA ASP A 674 17.60 5.87 -13.20
C ASP A 674 16.96 6.70 -14.34
N GLY A 675 17.80 7.36 -15.15
CA GLY A 675 17.34 8.18 -16.29
C GLY A 675 16.62 7.39 -17.39
N SER A 676 16.71 6.06 -17.41
CA SER A 676 15.97 5.17 -18.31
C SER A 676 14.65 4.64 -17.71
N GLY A 677 14.39 4.96 -16.43
CA GLY A 677 13.23 4.49 -15.68
C GLY A 677 13.40 3.07 -15.14
N LYS A 678 14.64 2.55 -15.03
CA LYS A 678 14.92 1.25 -14.40
C LYS A 678 15.26 1.41 -12.91
N PRO A 679 14.90 0.44 -12.05
CA PRO A 679 15.29 0.45 -10.65
C PRO A 679 16.81 0.43 -10.47
N ILE A 680 17.31 1.28 -9.58
CA ILE A 680 18.70 1.32 -9.17
C ILE A 680 18.89 0.30 -8.05
N LYS A 681 19.89 -0.56 -8.19
CA LYS A 681 20.27 -1.54 -7.16
C LYS A 681 20.74 -0.83 -5.87
N ASN A 682 20.15 -1.21 -4.74
CA ASN A 682 20.60 -0.80 -3.42
C ASN A 682 21.90 -1.56 -3.07
N PRO A 683 22.94 -0.90 -2.54
CA PRO A 683 24.15 -1.58 -2.09
C PRO A 683 23.93 -2.54 -0.91
N ALA A 684 22.82 -2.40 -0.17
CA ALA A 684 22.43 -3.37 0.85
C ALA A 684 21.83 -4.62 0.20
N SER A 685 22.10 -5.79 0.80
CA SER A 685 21.45 -7.04 0.42
C SER A 685 20.16 -7.25 1.22
N TYR A 686 19.14 -7.85 0.60
CA TYR A 686 17.92 -8.30 1.27
C TYR A 686 18.06 -9.77 1.68
N THR A 687 17.36 -10.17 2.75
CA THR A 687 17.34 -11.55 3.24
C THR A 687 15.89 -12.03 3.26
N ALA A 688 15.53 -12.86 2.29
CA ALA A 688 14.24 -13.53 2.21
C ALA A 688 14.24 -14.85 3.00
N ASN A 689 13.08 -15.28 3.47
CA ASN A 689 12.88 -16.57 4.15
C ASN A 689 12.56 -17.68 3.14
N PHE A 690 12.78 -18.93 3.51
CA PHE A 690 12.21 -20.07 2.79
C PHE A 690 11.71 -21.15 3.75
N ILE A 691 10.65 -21.85 3.33
CA ILE A 691 10.14 -23.08 3.95
C ILE A 691 9.98 -24.12 2.85
N CYS A 692 10.61 -25.28 3.03
CA CYS A 692 10.54 -26.40 2.11
C CYS A 692 10.02 -27.66 2.80
N ASN A 693 9.01 -28.29 2.21
CA ASN A 693 8.43 -29.55 2.67
C ASN A 693 8.86 -30.70 1.75
N ILE A 694 9.56 -31.68 2.32
CA ILE A 694 9.99 -32.90 1.65
C ILE A 694 9.01 -34.03 2.00
N PRO A 695 8.26 -34.56 1.03
CA PRO A 695 7.22 -35.56 1.28
C PRO A 695 7.80 -36.90 1.75
N ARG A 696 6.97 -37.75 2.36
CA ARG A 696 7.38 -39.12 2.72
C ARG A 696 7.72 -39.94 1.49
N SER A 697 6.99 -39.74 0.39
CA SER A 697 7.27 -40.35 -0.92
C SER A 697 8.69 -40.11 -1.44
N ALA A 698 9.40 -39.10 -0.93
CA ALA A 698 10.80 -38.82 -1.28
C ALA A 698 11.82 -39.74 -0.58
N PHE A 699 11.35 -40.65 0.28
CA PHE A 699 12.15 -41.61 1.02
C PHE A 699 11.63 -43.03 0.79
N SER A 700 12.51 -43.98 0.49
CA SER A 700 12.13 -45.36 0.10
C SER A 700 11.29 -46.12 1.14
N ASN A 701 11.41 -45.77 2.42
CA ASN A 701 10.64 -46.33 3.53
C ASN A 701 9.71 -45.29 4.20
N GLY A 702 9.57 -44.11 3.60
CA GLY A 702 8.79 -43.00 4.12
C GLY A 702 9.39 -42.26 5.32
N ASP A 703 10.55 -42.67 5.85
CA ASP A 703 11.17 -42.08 7.04
C ASP A 703 12.29 -41.10 6.65
N GLY A 704 12.14 -39.83 7.03
CA GLY A 704 13.10 -38.78 6.76
C GLY A 704 14.46 -38.96 7.43
N ALA A 705 14.58 -39.81 8.45
CA ALA A 705 15.84 -40.07 9.14
C ALA A 705 16.59 -41.29 8.58
N THR A 706 15.88 -42.31 8.08
CA THR A 706 16.47 -43.61 7.73
C THR A 706 16.28 -44.03 6.27
N GLY A 707 15.36 -43.40 5.54
CA GLY A 707 15.08 -43.73 4.15
C GLY A 707 16.17 -43.29 3.19
N THR A 708 16.31 -44.04 2.10
CA THR A 708 17.15 -43.65 0.96
C THR A 708 16.38 -42.74 0.03
N ALA A 709 17.06 -41.79 -0.62
CA ALA A 709 16.42 -40.78 -1.45
C ALA A 709 15.64 -41.39 -2.64
N VAL A 710 14.43 -40.89 -2.86
CA VAL A 710 13.61 -41.04 -4.06
C VAL A 710 13.34 -39.62 -4.56
N PRO A 711 14.21 -39.05 -5.42
CA PRO A 711 14.17 -37.62 -5.75
C PRO A 711 12.78 -37.12 -6.14
N ALA A 712 12.32 -36.06 -5.47
CA ALA A 712 11.02 -35.43 -5.70
C ALA A 712 11.14 -34.27 -6.69
N ARG A 713 10.08 -34.04 -7.49
CA ARG A 713 10.02 -32.89 -8.39
C ARG A 713 9.92 -31.60 -7.57
N PRO A 714 10.78 -30.60 -7.77
CA PRO A 714 10.68 -29.34 -7.04
C PRO A 714 9.61 -28.43 -7.63
N SER A 715 8.80 -27.80 -6.79
CA SER A 715 7.87 -26.75 -7.18
C SER A 715 7.94 -25.58 -6.20
N LEU A 716 7.91 -24.37 -6.74
CA LEU A 716 7.61 -23.18 -5.95
C LEU A 716 6.13 -23.20 -5.53
N TYR A 717 5.83 -22.70 -4.34
CA TYR A 717 4.46 -22.49 -3.86
C TYR A 717 4.20 -21.03 -3.47
N GLY A 718 3.23 -20.37 -4.12
CA GLY A 718 2.79 -19.02 -3.77
C GLY A 718 1.60 -19.01 -2.81
N HIS A 719 1.72 -18.28 -1.71
CA HIS A 719 0.68 -18.16 -0.69
C HIS A 719 -0.45 -17.18 -1.07
N GLY A 720 -1.58 -17.27 -0.36
CA GLY A 720 -2.77 -16.42 -0.49
C GLY A 720 -2.61 -15.00 0.10
N LEU A 721 -3.69 -14.22 0.07
CA LEU A 721 -3.70 -12.79 0.41
C LEU A 721 -3.12 -12.52 1.81
N LEU A 722 -2.10 -11.65 1.92
CA LEU A 722 -1.44 -11.32 3.21
C LEU A 722 -0.96 -12.55 4.02
N GLY A 723 -0.72 -13.67 3.35
CA GLY A 723 -0.15 -14.88 3.95
C GLY A 723 1.36 -14.80 4.20
N THR A 724 1.96 -15.97 4.41
CA THR A 724 3.41 -16.18 4.51
C THR A 724 3.80 -17.49 3.85
N ALA A 725 5.10 -17.74 3.70
CA ALA A 725 5.65 -18.99 3.21
C ALA A 725 5.14 -20.23 3.98
N SER A 726 4.61 -20.04 5.20
CA SER A 726 4.08 -21.12 6.04
C SER A 726 2.87 -21.83 5.42
N GLU A 727 2.17 -21.22 4.46
CA GLU A 727 1.02 -21.82 3.78
C GLU A 727 1.40 -23.10 2.98
N VAL A 728 2.68 -23.29 2.66
CA VAL A 728 3.17 -24.58 2.11
C VAL A 728 2.91 -25.77 3.05
N ASN A 729 2.57 -25.51 4.31
CA ASN A 729 2.16 -26.49 5.31
C ASN A 729 0.65 -26.76 5.32
N ALA A 730 -0.15 -26.17 4.43
CA ALA A 730 -1.57 -26.49 4.33
C ALA A 730 -1.78 -27.97 3.95
N GLY A 731 -2.82 -28.60 4.51
CA GLY A 731 -3.06 -30.04 4.38
C GLY A 731 -3.21 -30.50 2.92
N ASN A 732 -3.84 -29.68 2.07
CA ASN A 732 -3.98 -29.98 0.65
C ASN A 732 -2.64 -29.92 -0.12
N VAL A 733 -1.71 -29.05 0.30
CA VAL A 733 -0.36 -28.93 -0.30
C VAL A 733 0.50 -30.12 0.14
N GLN A 734 0.44 -30.48 1.42
CA GLN A 734 1.11 -31.69 1.93
C GLN A 734 0.55 -32.97 1.27
N ALA A 735 -0.76 -33.05 1.06
CA ALA A 735 -1.39 -34.14 0.32
C ALA A 735 -0.85 -34.24 -1.11
N MET A 736 -0.81 -33.10 -1.83
CA MET A 736 -0.24 -33.07 -3.18
C MET A 736 1.23 -33.49 -3.19
N ALA A 737 2.00 -33.05 -2.19
CA ALA A 737 3.42 -33.37 -2.07
C ALA A 737 3.64 -34.89 -2.00
N ASP A 738 2.91 -35.56 -1.10
CA ASP A 738 3.09 -37.00 -0.84
C ASP A 738 2.43 -37.89 -1.89
N GLU A 739 1.21 -37.57 -2.34
CA GLU A 739 0.48 -38.33 -3.36
C GLU A 739 1.25 -38.39 -4.70
N HIS A 740 2.06 -37.37 -4.97
CA HIS A 740 2.66 -37.16 -6.29
C HIS A 740 4.17 -36.93 -6.30
N ASN A 741 4.83 -37.14 -5.17
CA ASN A 741 6.27 -36.93 -5.00
C ASN A 741 6.75 -35.57 -5.50
N VAL A 742 6.15 -34.51 -4.94
CA VAL A 742 6.48 -33.12 -5.21
C VAL A 742 7.04 -32.49 -3.94
N LEU A 743 8.21 -31.87 -4.04
CA LEU A 743 8.80 -31.07 -2.98
C LEU A 743 8.41 -29.62 -3.20
N PHE A 744 7.66 -29.04 -2.26
CA PHE A 744 7.27 -27.64 -2.33
C PHE A 744 8.19 -26.77 -1.49
N CYS A 745 8.61 -25.65 -2.06
CA CYS A 745 9.27 -24.56 -1.33
C CYS A 745 8.53 -23.25 -1.55
N ALA A 746 8.40 -22.46 -0.49
CA ALA A 746 7.76 -21.15 -0.52
C ALA A 746 8.66 -20.09 0.10
N THR A 747 8.47 -18.85 -0.35
CA THR A 747 8.93 -17.61 0.28
C THR A 747 7.74 -16.64 0.38
N ASP A 748 7.90 -15.55 1.11
CA ASP A 748 6.84 -14.57 1.27
C ASP A 748 6.66 -13.74 -0.01
N TRP A 749 5.41 -13.49 -0.41
CA TRP A 749 5.09 -12.48 -1.42
C TRP A 749 5.31 -11.09 -0.84
N ALA A 750 6.52 -10.56 -0.93
CA ALA A 750 6.80 -9.18 -0.55
C ALA A 750 5.78 -8.24 -1.23
N GLY A 751 5.19 -7.29 -0.50
CA GLY A 751 4.12 -6.41 -0.97
C GLY A 751 2.70 -6.95 -0.74
N PHE A 752 2.55 -8.26 -0.52
CA PHE A 752 1.29 -8.92 -0.14
C PHE A 752 1.49 -10.02 0.90
N SER A 753 2.51 -9.90 1.75
CA SER A 753 2.71 -10.78 2.89
C SER A 753 2.19 -10.14 4.16
N THR A 754 2.05 -10.94 5.21
CA THR A 754 1.71 -10.46 6.55
C THR A 754 2.56 -9.27 7.00
N SER A 755 3.85 -9.22 6.63
CA SER A 755 4.75 -8.12 7.00
C SER A 755 4.32 -6.76 6.42
N ASP A 756 3.52 -6.75 5.35
CA ASP A 756 3.08 -5.57 4.63
C ASP A 756 1.78 -4.96 5.14
N ALA A 757 1.15 -5.58 6.15
CA ALA A 757 -0.12 -5.10 6.72
C ALA A 757 -0.10 -3.61 7.11
N GLY A 758 1.04 -3.11 7.62
CA GLY A 758 1.22 -1.69 7.96
C GLY A 758 1.18 -0.78 6.73
N THR A 759 1.78 -1.22 5.62
CA THR A 759 1.77 -0.49 4.35
C THR A 759 0.37 -0.51 3.73
N VAL A 760 -0.35 -1.62 3.84
CA VAL A 760 -1.75 -1.74 3.40
C VAL A 760 -2.64 -0.76 4.16
N VAL A 761 -2.59 -0.74 5.50
CA VAL A 761 -3.37 0.22 6.31
C VAL A 761 -3.07 1.67 5.92
N ALA A 762 -1.78 2.02 5.74
CA ALA A 762 -1.39 3.36 5.31
C ALA A 762 -1.93 3.73 3.91
N THR A 763 -2.02 2.73 3.02
CA THR A 763 -2.55 2.88 1.67
C THR A 763 -4.05 3.10 1.65
N LEU A 764 -4.82 2.38 2.48
CA LEU A 764 -6.27 2.58 2.57
C LEU A 764 -6.62 4.00 3.04
N GLN A 765 -5.76 4.61 3.86
CA GLN A 765 -5.92 5.99 4.33
C GLN A 765 -5.48 7.03 3.30
N ASP A 766 -4.42 6.74 2.55
CA ASP A 766 -3.84 7.61 1.52
C ASP A 766 -3.23 6.75 0.42
N ALA A 767 -3.94 6.68 -0.71
CA ALA A 767 -3.56 5.90 -1.88
C ALA A 767 -2.26 6.39 -2.54
N SER A 768 -1.72 7.55 -2.16
CA SER A 768 -0.35 7.97 -2.55
C SER A 768 0.74 7.02 -2.03
N ASN A 769 0.42 6.18 -1.03
CA ASN A 769 1.33 5.15 -0.53
C ASN A 769 1.36 3.87 -1.38
N PHE A 770 0.41 3.72 -2.32
CA PHE A 770 0.24 2.51 -3.09
C PHE A 770 1.46 2.05 -3.91
N PRO A 771 2.26 2.96 -4.53
CA PRO A 771 3.49 2.54 -5.23
C PRO A 771 4.46 1.74 -4.34
N LYS A 772 4.48 1.98 -3.03
CA LYS A 772 5.33 1.22 -2.09
C LYS A 772 4.97 -0.26 -2.03
N MET A 773 3.69 -0.57 -2.16
CA MET A 773 3.20 -1.94 -2.19
C MET A 773 3.58 -2.61 -3.52
N VAL A 774 3.30 -1.93 -4.64
CA VAL A 774 3.56 -2.44 -5.99
C VAL A 774 5.06 -2.59 -6.30
N ASP A 775 5.90 -1.65 -5.89
CA ASP A 775 7.35 -1.76 -6.06
C ASP A 775 7.88 -2.97 -5.26
N ARG A 776 7.33 -3.21 -4.08
CA ARG A 776 7.69 -4.36 -3.24
C ARG A 776 7.20 -5.70 -3.79
N MET A 777 6.04 -5.72 -4.45
CA MET A 777 5.58 -6.91 -5.20
C MET A 777 6.60 -7.37 -6.24
N GLN A 778 7.25 -6.43 -6.94
CA GLN A 778 8.27 -6.75 -7.93
C GLN A 778 9.57 -7.28 -7.32
N GLU A 779 9.94 -6.83 -6.11
CA GLU A 779 11.02 -7.45 -5.33
C GLU A 779 10.65 -8.90 -4.96
N GLY A 780 9.39 -9.15 -4.58
CA GLY A 780 8.88 -10.49 -4.30
C GLY A 780 8.99 -11.46 -5.49
N PHE A 781 8.83 -10.98 -6.74
CA PHE A 781 9.10 -11.83 -7.91
C PHE A 781 10.56 -12.28 -7.97
N LEU A 782 11.49 -11.39 -7.62
CA LEU A 782 12.92 -11.71 -7.60
C LEU A 782 13.24 -12.73 -6.49
N ASP A 783 12.60 -12.61 -5.33
CA ASP A 783 12.73 -13.58 -4.22
C ASP A 783 12.34 -14.99 -4.67
N PHE A 784 11.20 -15.14 -5.35
CA PHE A 784 10.74 -16.43 -5.89
C PHE A 784 11.69 -17.00 -6.96
N ILE A 785 12.20 -16.16 -7.86
CA ILE A 785 13.17 -16.58 -8.88
C ILE A 785 14.46 -17.08 -8.22
N PHE A 786 14.98 -16.37 -7.21
CA PHE A 786 16.17 -16.78 -6.47
C PHE A 786 15.95 -18.09 -5.69
N LEU A 787 14.77 -18.29 -5.11
CA LEU A 787 14.40 -19.57 -4.50
C LEU A 787 14.37 -20.71 -5.54
N GLY A 788 13.84 -20.44 -6.73
CA GLY A 788 13.87 -21.39 -7.86
C GLY A 788 15.30 -21.78 -8.26
N ARG A 789 16.20 -20.80 -8.35
CA ARG A 789 17.63 -21.02 -8.62
C ARG A 789 18.30 -21.90 -7.57
N LEU A 790 17.94 -21.74 -6.29
CA LEU A 790 18.44 -22.62 -5.22
C LEU A 790 17.99 -24.07 -5.38
N LEU A 791 16.79 -24.31 -5.91
CA LEU A 791 16.26 -25.66 -6.15
C LEU A 791 16.98 -26.38 -7.30
N LEU A 792 17.37 -25.65 -8.34
CA LEU A 792 17.97 -26.22 -9.56
C LEU A 792 19.50 -26.25 -9.53
N HIS A 793 20.15 -25.25 -8.94
CA HIS A 793 21.60 -25.11 -9.04
C HIS A 793 22.33 -26.25 -8.28
N PRO A 794 23.39 -26.88 -8.84
CA PRO A 794 24.13 -27.97 -8.18
C PRO A 794 24.72 -27.63 -6.79
N ASN A 795 25.21 -26.39 -6.65
CA ASN A 795 25.67 -25.83 -5.36
C ASN A 795 24.55 -25.21 -4.50
N GLY A 796 23.29 -25.37 -4.90
CA GLY A 796 22.11 -24.93 -4.15
C GLY A 796 21.64 -25.98 -3.16
N PHE A 797 20.32 -26.17 -3.04
CA PHE A 797 19.71 -27.08 -2.09
C PHE A 797 20.09 -28.53 -2.34
N ALA A 798 20.14 -29.00 -3.59
CA ALA A 798 20.47 -30.39 -3.92
C ALA A 798 21.84 -30.85 -3.38
N GLY A 799 22.79 -29.91 -3.25
CA GLY A 799 24.13 -30.15 -2.69
C GLY A 799 24.25 -30.04 -1.17
N ASN A 800 23.17 -29.64 -0.47
CA ASN A 800 23.17 -29.44 0.98
C ASN A 800 22.64 -30.67 1.72
N ALA A 801 23.28 -31.01 2.84
CA ALA A 801 22.91 -32.16 3.67
C ALA A 801 21.43 -32.14 4.15
N ALA A 802 20.82 -30.96 4.30
CA ALA A 802 19.41 -30.82 4.67
C ALA A 802 18.45 -31.43 3.62
N PHE A 803 18.88 -31.49 2.35
CA PHE A 803 18.12 -32.02 1.21
C PHE A 803 18.73 -33.31 0.66
N GLN A 804 19.51 -34.02 1.47
CA GLN A 804 20.08 -35.32 1.11
C GLN A 804 19.65 -36.41 2.08
N ASP A 805 19.70 -37.66 1.61
CA ASP A 805 19.64 -38.83 2.50
C ASP A 805 20.94 -39.00 3.30
N ALA A 806 20.98 -39.98 4.20
CA ALA A 806 22.15 -40.25 5.03
C ALA A 806 23.40 -40.68 4.24
N ALA A 807 23.25 -41.08 2.97
CA ALA A 807 24.34 -41.45 2.08
C ALA A 807 24.79 -40.30 1.16
N GLY A 808 24.16 -39.12 1.26
CA GLY A 808 24.48 -37.94 0.46
C GLY A 808 23.77 -37.89 -0.90
N HIS A 809 22.78 -38.75 -1.17
CA HIS A 809 21.99 -38.65 -2.39
C HIS A 809 20.94 -37.55 -2.25
N SER A 810 20.74 -36.77 -3.31
CA SER A 810 19.77 -35.66 -3.29
C SER A 810 18.32 -36.16 -3.23
N LEU A 811 17.50 -35.46 -2.45
CA LEU A 811 16.04 -35.63 -2.39
C LEU A 811 15.31 -34.80 -3.46
N ILE A 812 16.04 -34.00 -4.25
CA ILE A 812 15.49 -33.11 -5.28
C ILE A 812 15.84 -33.65 -6.67
N ASP A 813 14.85 -33.79 -7.54
CA ASP A 813 15.05 -33.92 -8.98
C ASP A 813 15.24 -32.53 -9.60
N ALA A 814 16.49 -32.06 -9.62
CA ALA A 814 16.85 -30.73 -10.10
C ALA A 814 16.81 -30.58 -11.64
N SER A 815 16.17 -31.50 -12.36
CA SER A 815 16.09 -31.42 -13.83
C SER A 815 15.12 -30.36 -14.34
N HIS A 816 14.04 -30.10 -13.60
CA HIS A 816 12.99 -29.14 -13.98
C HIS A 816 12.37 -28.52 -12.73
N LEU A 817 12.05 -27.24 -12.80
CA LEU A 817 11.29 -26.52 -11.79
C LEU A 817 9.86 -26.29 -12.28
N TYR A 818 8.94 -26.18 -11.32
CA TYR A 818 7.53 -25.88 -11.55
C TYR A 818 7.05 -24.77 -10.60
N TYR A 819 5.87 -24.24 -10.91
CA TYR A 819 5.17 -23.31 -10.03
C TYR A 819 3.75 -23.80 -9.75
N ASP A 820 3.31 -23.64 -8.51
CA ASP A 820 1.94 -23.84 -8.06
C ASP A 820 1.57 -22.70 -7.10
N GLY A 821 0.35 -22.19 -7.17
CA GLY A 821 -0.09 -21.11 -6.29
C GLY A 821 -1.61 -20.99 -6.33
N ASN A 822 -2.21 -20.62 -5.20
CA ASN A 822 -3.66 -20.47 -5.11
C ASN A 822 -4.05 -19.05 -4.68
N SER A 823 -5.20 -18.56 -5.16
CA SER A 823 -5.72 -17.22 -4.80
C SER A 823 -4.73 -16.11 -5.19
N GLN A 824 -4.28 -15.26 -4.25
CA GLN A 824 -3.17 -14.33 -4.45
C GLN A 824 -1.93 -14.99 -5.07
N GLY A 825 -1.62 -16.23 -4.69
CA GLY A 825 -0.56 -17.02 -5.31
C GLY A 825 -0.85 -17.37 -6.77
N GLY A 826 -2.10 -17.55 -7.15
CA GLY A 826 -2.52 -17.65 -8.55
C GLY A 826 -2.39 -16.31 -9.29
N ILE A 827 -2.85 -15.21 -8.67
CA ILE A 827 -2.86 -13.87 -9.28
C ILE A 827 -1.43 -13.31 -9.49
N MET A 828 -0.60 -13.30 -8.44
CA MET A 828 0.81 -12.91 -8.54
C MET A 828 1.65 -13.98 -9.25
N GLY A 829 1.25 -15.25 -9.14
CA GLY A 829 1.86 -16.37 -9.85
C GLY A 829 1.76 -16.25 -11.37
N GLY A 830 0.70 -15.63 -11.90
CA GLY A 830 0.59 -15.30 -13.32
C GLY A 830 1.68 -14.33 -13.78
N ALA A 831 1.92 -13.24 -13.02
CA ALA A 831 3.01 -12.30 -13.30
C ALA A 831 4.40 -12.94 -13.12
N LEU A 832 4.61 -13.70 -12.04
CA LEU A 832 5.86 -14.45 -11.83
C LEU A 832 6.11 -15.43 -12.99
N THR A 833 5.07 -16.13 -13.46
CA THR A 833 5.18 -17.06 -14.59
C THR A 833 5.72 -16.33 -15.83
N ALA A 834 5.15 -15.19 -16.21
CA ALA A 834 5.63 -14.42 -17.36
C ALA A 834 7.09 -13.91 -17.21
N LEU A 835 7.57 -13.76 -15.98
CA LEU A 835 8.92 -13.28 -15.67
C LEU A 835 9.95 -14.41 -15.52
N ALA A 836 9.53 -15.64 -15.27
CA ALA A 836 10.39 -16.71 -14.82
C ALA A 836 11.21 -17.37 -15.95
N PRO A 837 12.55 -17.34 -15.88
CA PRO A 837 13.40 -18.02 -16.86
C PRO A 837 13.56 -19.53 -16.57
N ASP A 838 13.23 -19.98 -15.36
CA ASP A 838 13.68 -21.28 -14.82
C ASP A 838 12.61 -22.37 -14.81
N PHE A 839 11.37 -22.02 -15.12
CA PHE A 839 10.28 -22.96 -15.31
C PHE A 839 9.42 -22.51 -16.49
N ASN A 840 8.75 -23.45 -17.14
CA ASN A 840 7.84 -23.19 -18.27
C ASN A 840 6.43 -23.73 -18.04
N ARG A 841 6.13 -24.24 -16.83
CA ARG A 841 4.83 -24.80 -16.47
C ARG A 841 4.40 -24.33 -15.09
N SER A 842 3.18 -23.83 -15.01
CA SER A 842 2.58 -23.39 -13.75
C SER A 842 1.13 -23.83 -13.62
N VAL A 843 0.72 -24.09 -12.37
CA VAL A 843 -0.69 -24.19 -12.01
C VAL A 843 -1.07 -22.93 -11.24
N LEU A 844 -2.12 -22.25 -11.70
CA LEU A 844 -2.73 -21.12 -11.01
C LEU A 844 -4.11 -21.56 -10.51
N GLY A 845 -4.22 -21.82 -9.22
CA GLY A 845 -5.45 -22.24 -8.57
C GLY A 845 -6.28 -21.05 -8.12
N VAL A 846 -7.57 -21.08 -8.43
CA VAL A 846 -8.54 -19.99 -8.21
C VAL A 846 -7.94 -18.60 -8.47
N PRO A 847 -7.29 -18.37 -9.64
CA PRO A 847 -6.59 -17.13 -9.93
C PRO A 847 -7.55 -16.10 -10.51
N GLY A 848 -7.05 -14.90 -10.77
CA GLY A 848 -7.74 -13.90 -11.55
C GLY A 848 -6.79 -12.76 -11.89
N MET A 849 -7.27 -11.83 -12.70
CA MET A 849 -6.56 -10.59 -12.97
C MET A 849 -7.52 -9.40 -12.98
N ASN A 850 -7.00 -8.19 -13.10
CA ASN A 850 -7.78 -6.95 -13.07
C ASN A 850 -8.40 -6.75 -11.68
N TYR A 851 -7.57 -6.41 -10.69
CA TYR A 851 -8.02 -6.10 -9.33
C TYR A 851 -9.17 -5.07 -9.29
N SER A 852 -9.16 -4.08 -10.19
CA SER A 852 -10.27 -3.11 -10.34
C SER A 852 -11.63 -3.72 -10.67
N THR A 853 -11.66 -4.95 -11.18
CA THR A 853 -12.88 -5.76 -11.37
C THR A 853 -13.10 -6.72 -10.21
N LEU A 854 -12.03 -7.32 -9.69
CA LEU A 854 -12.11 -8.32 -8.62
C LEU A 854 -12.59 -7.73 -7.28
N LEU A 855 -12.02 -6.61 -6.83
CA LEU A 855 -12.11 -6.19 -5.43
C LEU A 855 -13.56 -5.98 -4.97
N GLN A 856 -14.37 -5.25 -5.73
CA GLN A 856 -15.79 -5.03 -5.38
C GLN A 856 -16.66 -6.30 -5.47
N ARG A 857 -16.10 -7.40 -5.97
CA ARG A 857 -16.74 -8.71 -6.12
C ARG A 857 -16.18 -9.77 -5.16
N SER A 858 -15.28 -9.37 -4.26
CA SER A 858 -14.59 -10.26 -3.35
C SER A 858 -15.05 -10.04 -1.91
N VAL A 859 -15.39 -11.13 -1.21
CA VAL A 859 -15.70 -11.04 0.23
C VAL A 859 -14.48 -10.60 1.04
N ASP A 860 -13.27 -10.96 0.62
CA ASP A 860 -12.03 -10.58 1.29
C ASP A 860 -11.84 -9.06 1.29
N PHE A 861 -12.17 -8.41 0.17
CA PHE A 861 -12.07 -6.97 0.06
C PHE A 861 -13.06 -6.22 0.96
N THR A 862 -14.19 -6.84 1.33
CA THR A 862 -15.21 -6.21 2.19
C THR A 862 -14.59 -5.72 3.50
N ALA A 863 -13.67 -6.48 4.09
CA ALA A 863 -12.96 -6.09 5.30
C ALA A 863 -12.08 -4.84 5.12
N TYR A 864 -11.41 -4.71 3.98
CA TYR A 864 -10.56 -3.56 3.66
C TYR A 864 -11.36 -2.33 3.23
N ALA A 865 -12.47 -2.55 2.53
CA ALA A 865 -13.39 -1.51 2.11
C ALA A 865 -14.05 -0.83 3.31
N GLU A 866 -14.61 -1.63 4.23
CA GLU A 866 -15.40 -1.18 5.37
C GLU A 866 -14.60 -0.99 6.66
N GLY A 867 -13.28 -1.20 6.64
CA GLY A 867 -12.45 -1.01 7.84
C GLY A 867 -12.59 -2.11 8.89
N LYS A 868 -13.18 -3.25 8.55
CA LYS A 868 -13.31 -4.46 9.39
C LYS A 868 -12.06 -5.35 9.35
N LEU A 869 -10.89 -4.72 9.36
CA LEU A 869 -9.59 -5.38 9.18
C LEU A 869 -9.28 -6.45 10.24
N LEU A 870 -9.92 -6.38 11.41
CA LEU A 870 -9.70 -7.33 12.50
C LEU A 870 -10.48 -8.64 12.32
N GLY A 871 -11.44 -8.70 11.40
CA GLY A 871 -12.13 -9.94 11.05
C GLY A 871 -11.21 -10.99 10.44
N ALA A 872 -10.15 -10.57 9.74
CA ALA A 872 -9.12 -11.45 9.21
C ALA A 872 -8.28 -12.15 10.33
N VAL A 873 -8.28 -11.59 11.55
CA VAL A 873 -7.56 -12.16 12.71
C VAL A 873 -8.39 -13.17 13.49
N SER A 874 -9.69 -12.89 13.66
CA SER A 874 -10.61 -13.76 14.39
C SER A 874 -12.04 -13.38 14.06
N ASP A 875 -12.90 -14.37 13.85
CA ASP A 875 -14.35 -14.19 13.68
C ASP A 875 -14.97 -13.38 14.84
N SER A 876 -14.42 -13.51 16.06
CA SER A 876 -14.90 -12.75 17.22
C SER A 876 -14.62 -11.25 17.14
N LEU A 877 -13.78 -10.82 16.20
CA LEU A 877 -13.39 -9.44 15.95
C LEU A 877 -13.89 -8.92 14.59
N ALA A 878 -14.63 -9.74 13.82
CA ALA A 878 -15.12 -9.38 12.49
C ALA A 878 -16.03 -8.15 12.47
N ASP A 879 -16.73 -7.88 13.57
CA ASP A 879 -17.60 -6.70 13.72
C ASP A 879 -16.87 -5.47 14.29
N VAL A 880 -15.54 -5.56 14.55
CA VAL A 880 -14.78 -4.41 15.04
C VAL A 880 -14.47 -3.47 13.88
N ASP A 881 -15.24 -2.39 13.82
CA ASP A 881 -15.07 -1.30 12.88
C ASP A 881 -13.83 -0.45 13.25
N THR A 882 -12.88 -0.37 12.32
CA THR A 882 -11.71 0.51 12.42
C THR A 882 -11.83 1.63 11.38
N PRO A 883 -11.45 2.89 11.70
CA PRO A 883 -11.63 4.04 10.82
C PRO A 883 -10.61 4.08 9.65
N PHE A 884 -10.11 2.92 9.26
CA PHE A 884 -9.04 2.68 8.30
C PHE A 884 -9.55 2.10 6.99
N GLY A 885 -10.86 1.85 6.86
CA GLY A 885 -11.43 1.33 5.62
C GLY A 885 -11.20 2.27 4.44
N LEU A 886 -11.07 1.70 3.23
CA LEU A 886 -10.97 2.51 2.02
C LEU A 886 -12.16 3.45 1.88
N TYR A 887 -13.37 2.97 2.18
CA TYR A 887 -14.61 3.74 2.03
C TYR A 887 -14.78 4.83 3.08
N ASP A 888 -14.20 4.65 4.27
CA ASP A 888 -14.10 5.72 5.26
C ASP A 888 -13.22 6.85 4.77
N ASN A 889 -12.09 6.49 4.16
CA ASN A 889 -11.05 7.44 3.73
C ASN A 889 -11.35 8.04 2.36
N TYR A 890 -12.15 7.40 1.52
CA TYR A 890 -12.63 7.91 0.24
C TYR A 890 -14.16 7.86 0.22
N PRO A 891 -14.84 8.81 0.90
CA PRO A 891 -16.29 8.77 1.08
C PRO A 891 -17.08 9.14 -0.18
N ASN A 892 -16.47 9.78 -1.18
CA ASN A 892 -17.15 10.12 -2.44
C ASN A 892 -17.36 8.86 -3.29
N GLU A 893 -18.56 8.28 -3.19
CA GLU A 893 -18.97 7.08 -3.93
C GLU A 893 -18.75 7.21 -5.44
N LEU A 894 -18.95 8.39 -6.02
CA LEU A 894 -18.80 8.59 -7.47
C LEU A 894 -17.33 8.59 -7.92
N GLU A 895 -16.39 8.92 -7.01
CA GLU A 895 -14.93 8.86 -7.25
C GLU A 895 -14.32 7.47 -6.98
N ARG A 896 -15.00 6.57 -6.24
CA ARG A 896 -14.46 5.24 -5.93
C ARG A 896 -14.21 4.36 -7.16
N PRO A 897 -15.08 4.34 -8.19
CA PRO A 897 -14.78 3.65 -9.45
C PRO A 897 -13.46 4.13 -10.08
N LEU A 898 -13.28 5.45 -10.18
CA LEU A 898 -12.03 6.07 -10.65
C LEU A 898 -10.82 5.67 -9.79
N LEU A 899 -10.98 5.61 -8.46
CA LEU A 899 -9.92 5.18 -7.56
C LEU A 899 -9.42 3.77 -7.91
N PHE A 900 -10.32 2.81 -8.10
CA PHE A 900 -9.93 1.44 -8.50
C PHE A 900 -9.26 1.41 -9.88
N ALA A 901 -9.78 2.20 -10.83
CA ALA A 901 -9.24 2.31 -12.17
C ALA A 901 -7.82 2.90 -12.21
N LEU A 902 -7.55 3.90 -11.35
CA LEU A 902 -6.21 4.45 -11.15
C LEU A 902 -5.29 3.39 -10.53
N LEU A 903 -5.68 2.80 -9.40
CA LEU A 903 -4.86 1.78 -8.72
C LEU A 903 -4.47 0.62 -9.67
N GLN A 904 -5.37 0.22 -10.58
CA GLN A 904 -5.07 -0.77 -11.60
C GLN A 904 -3.84 -0.43 -12.44
N MET A 905 -3.70 0.82 -12.89
CA MET A 905 -2.54 1.25 -13.71
C MET A 905 -1.20 0.99 -13.02
N LEU A 906 -1.17 1.05 -11.69
CA LEU A 906 0.04 0.73 -10.92
C LEU A 906 0.14 -0.77 -10.68
N TRP A 907 -0.96 -1.44 -10.31
CA TRP A 907 -1.01 -2.87 -10.07
C TRP A 907 -0.55 -3.71 -11.26
N ASP A 908 -0.72 -3.24 -12.49
CA ASP A 908 -0.28 -3.96 -13.69
C ASP A 908 1.20 -4.37 -13.64
N ARG A 909 2.03 -3.67 -12.84
CA ARG A 909 3.45 -4.01 -12.63
C ARG A 909 3.68 -5.12 -11.60
N GLY A 910 2.65 -5.54 -10.88
CA GLY A 910 2.72 -6.47 -9.74
C GLY A 910 1.74 -7.64 -9.81
N GLU A 911 0.88 -7.75 -10.81
CA GLU A 911 -0.12 -8.83 -10.92
C GLU A 911 -0.37 -9.24 -12.37
N ALA A 912 -1.03 -10.39 -12.57
CA ALA A 912 -1.21 -11.05 -13.86
C ALA A 912 -1.69 -10.12 -15.00
N ASN A 913 -2.53 -9.12 -14.76
CA ASN A 913 -3.10 -8.26 -15.80
C ASN A 913 -2.05 -7.63 -16.73
N GLY A 914 -0.97 -7.06 -16.18
CA GLY A 914 0.08 -6.44 -16.99
C GLY A 914 1.04 -7.42 -17.66
N TYR A 915 0.87 -8.73 -17.41
CA TYR A 915 1.78 -9.78 -17.84
C TYR A 915 1.10 -10.90 -18.64
N ALA A 916 -0.23 -11.04 -18.56
CA ALA A 916 -0.96 -12.21 -19.05
C ALA A 916 -0.69 -12.50 -20.54
N ARG A 917 -0.64 -11.47 -21.38
CA ARG A 917 -0.30 -11.60 -22.81
C ARG A 917 1.09 -12.22 -23.05
N HIS A 918 2.00 -12.04 -22.10
CA HIS A 918 3.38 -12.49 -22.18
C HIS A 918 3.65 -13.83 -21.50
N ILE A 919 2.62 -14.50 -20.98
CA ILE A 919 2.77 -15.85 -20.44
C ILE A 919 2.96 -16.87 -21.56
N THR A 920 2.20 -16.76 -22.65
CA THR A 920 2.10 -17.83 -23.67
C THR A 920 2.66 -17.44 -25.04
N THR A 921 1.97 -16.56 -25.77
CA THR A 921 2.16 -16.38 -27.22
C THR A 921 3.19 -15.33 -27.60
N ASP A 922 3.45 -14.35 -26.73
CA ASP A 922 4.42 -13.28 -26.94
C ASP A 922 5.29 -13.11 -25.68
N PRO A 923 6.18 -14.07 -25.37
CA PRO A 923 6.95 -14.04 -24.13
C PRO A 923 7.81 -12.78 -23.98
N LEU A 924 8.08 -12.40 -22.73
CA LEU A 924 9.03 -11.32 -22.46
C LEU A 924 10.45 -11.70 -22.96
N PRO A 925 11.33 -10.72 -23.17
CA PRO A 925 12.74 -11.02 -23.46
C PRO A 925 13.36 -11.86 -22.34
N ASN A 926 14.30 -12.75 -22.71
CA ASN A 926 15.03 -13.59 -21.75
C ASN A 926 14.13 -14.49 -20.90
N THR A 927 12.98 -14.90 -21.46
CA THR A 927 12.05 -15.87 -20.85
C THR A 927 11.56 -16.86 -21.89
N PRO A 928 11.37 -18.14 -21.51
CA PRO A 928 10.71 -19.13 -22.34
C PRO A 928 9.21 -18.79 -22.49
N ALA A 929 8.53 -19.44 -23.43
CA ALA A 929 7.07 -19.48 -23.41
C ALA A 929 6.59 -20.45 -22.32
N HIS A 930 5.55 -20.08 -21.60
CA HIS A 930 4.97 -20.88 -20.52
C HIS A 930 3.66 -21.54 -20.95
N THR A 931 3.34 -22.63 -20.27
CA THR A 931 2.04 -23.32 -20.36
C THR A 931 1.41 -23.31 -18.98
N VAL A 932 0.15 -22.90 -18.88
CA VAL A 932 -0.52 -22.67 -17.59
C VAL A 932 -1.82 -23.44 -17.47
N LEU A 933 -2.02 -24.11 -16.33
CA LEU A 933 -3.30 -24.71 -15.96
C LEU A 933 -3.99 -23.83 -14.90
N LEU A 934 -5.18 -23.34 -15.23
CA LEU A 934 -6.05 -22.58 -14.34
C LEU A 934 -7.12 -23.51 -13.77
N HIS A 935 -7.24 -23.54 -12.44
CA HIS A 935 -8.36 -24.18 -11.76
C HIS A 935 -9.31 -23.12 -11.25
N GLU A 936 -10.55 -23.11 -11.72
CA GLU A 936 -11.57 -22.19 -11.24
C GLU A 936 -12.55 -22.92 -10.30
N ALA A 937 -12.91 -22.31 -9.18
CA ALA A 937 -13.99 -22.78 -8.32
C ALA A 937 -15.28 -22.08 -8.72
N PHE A 938 -16.27 -22.79 -9.26
CA PHE A 938 -17.50 -22.14 -9.71
C PHE A 938 -18.31 -21.60 -8.53
N GLY A 939 -18.66 -20.31 -8.56
CA GLY A 939 -19.36 -19.65 -7.46
C GLY A 939 -18.45 -19.14 -6.35
N ASP A 940 -17.13 -19.03 -6.57
CA ASP A 940 -16.13 -18.54 -5.60
C ASP A 940 -16.51 -17.18 -4.99
N HIS A 941 -16.38 -17.08 -3.66
CA HIS A 941 -16.71 -15.86 -2.90
C HIS A 941 -15.55 -14.87 -2.87
N GLN A 942 -14.32 -15.36 -2.96
CA GLN A 942 -13.08 -14.60 -2.81
C GLN A 942 -12.57 -14.10 -4.17
N VAL A 943 -12.61 -14.94 -5.20
CA VAL A 943 -12.15 -14.62 -6.55
C VAL A 943 -13.28 -14.73 -7.56
N ALA A 944 -13.72 -13.60 -8.12
CA ALA A 944 -14.83 -13.58 -9.07
C ALA A 944 -14.49 -14.35 -10.35
N ASN A 945 -15.24 -15.41 -10.69
CA ASN A 945 -14.96 -16.27 -11.85
C ASN A 945 -14.69 -15.50 -13.15
N ILE A 946 -15.43 -14.41 -13.40
CA ILE A 946 -15.21 -13.59 -14.59
C ILE A 946 -13.75 -13.12 -14.74
N THR A 947 -13.02 -12.84 -13.65
CA THR A 947 -11.61 -12.41 -13.74
C THR A 947 -10.68 -13.55 -14.14
N THR A 948 -10.95 -14.78 -13.69
CA THR A 948 -10.26 -16.01 -14.14
C THR A 948 -10.51 -16.27 -15.63
N GLU A 949 -11.75 -16.06 -16.09
CA GLU A 949 -12.10 -16.24 -17.49
C GLU A 949 -11.47 -15.16 -18.40
N VAL A 950 -11.39 -13.90 -17.94
CA VAL A 950 -10.70 -12.82 -18.66
C VAL A 950 -9.21 -13.18 -18.78
N GLU A 951 -8.58 -13.68 -17.72
CA GLU A 951 -7.20 -14.18 -17.75
C GLU A 951 -7.06 -15.30 -18.80
N THR A 952 -7.94 -16.29 -18.75
CA THR A 952 -7.96 -17.42 -19.70
C THR A 952 -8.05 -16.96 -21.16
N ARG A 953 -8.94 -16.01 -21.47
CA ARG A 953 -9.05 -15.42 -22.82
C ARG A 953 -7.77 -14.68 -23.21
N THR A 954 -7.19 -13.93 -22.28
CA THR A 954 -6.02 -13.09 -22.54
C THR A 954 -4.75 -13.90 -22.78
N ILE A 955 -4.56 -15.00 -22.07
CA ILE A 955 -3.44 -15.93 -22.31
C ILE A 955 -3.67 -16.85 -23.51
N GLY A 956 -4.83 -16.80 -24.16
CA GLY A 956 -5.21 -17.70 -25.26
C GLY A 956 -5.41 -19.16 -24.83
N GLY A 957 -5.92 -19.38 -23.61
CA GLY A 957 -6.15 -20.71 -23.05
C GLY A 957 -7.36 -21.43 -23.65
N SER A 958 -7.45 -22.75 -23.44
CA SER A 958 -8.61 -23.58 -23.81
C SER A 958 -9.38 -24.06 -22.57
N ILE A 959 -10.65 -24.43 -22.68
CA ILE A 959 -11.45 -24.88 -21.54
C ILE A 959 -11.82 -26.36 -21.61
N TYR A 960 -11.76 -27.06 -20.48
CA TYR A 960 -12.32 -28.40 -20.33
C TYR A 960 -13.84 -28.36 -20.55
N GLN A 961 -14.37 -29.25 -21.40
CA GLN A 961 -15.81 -29.33 -21.67
C GLN A 961 -16.34 -30.77 -21.51
N PRO A 962 -17.57 -30.95 -20.99
CA PRO A 962 -18.47 -29.91 -20.47
C PRO A 962 -17.94 -29.28 -19.15
N ALA A 963 -17.88 -27.95 -19.07
CA ALA A 963 -17.33 -27.25 -17.90
C ALA A 963 -18.25 -27.37 -16.67
N LEU A 964 -19.56 -27.28 -16.87
CA LEU A 964 -20.59 -27.38 -15.83
C LEU A 964 -21.76 -28.23 -16.31
N ALA A 965 -22.61 -28.66 -15.37
CA ALA A 965 -23.86 -29.32 -15.70
C ALA A 965 -24.81 -28.41 -16.50
N PRO A 966 -25.66 -28.94 -17.40
CA PRO A 966 -26.63 -28.13 -18.13
C PRO A 966 -27.54 -27.30 -17.21
N GLY A 967 -27.70 -26.00 -17.51
CA GLY A 967 -28.51 -25.07 -16.73
C GLY A 967 -27.85 -24.55 -15.44
N ARG A 968 -26.58 -24.89 -15.20
CA ARG A 968 -25.84 -24.48 -14.01
C ARG A 968 -25.29 -23.06 -14.07
N HIS A 969 -24.99 -22.56 -15.28
CA HIS A 969 -24.43 -21.23 -15.53
C HIS A 969 -25.55 -20.21 -15.82
N SER A 970 -25.36 -18.95 -15.41
CA SER A 970 -26.32 -17.86 -15.67
C SER A 970 -26.27 -17.31 -17.09
N ASP A 971 -25.13 -17.47 -17.75
CA ASP A 971 -24.89 -16.87 -19.06
C ASP A 971 -25.65 -17.55 -20.19
N VAL A 972 -25.99 -16.74 -21.19
CA VAL A 972 -26.61 -17.20 -22.44
C VAL A 972 -25.65 -18.11 -23.22
N ASN A 973 -24.38 -17.72 -23.30
CA ASN A 973 -23.30 -18.48 -23.92
C ASN A 973 -22.08 -18.56 -22.97
N PRO A 974 -22.09 -19.50 -22.01
CA PRO A 974 -21.04 -19.61 -20.99
C PRO A 974 -19.65 -19.75 -21.61
N TYR A 975 -18.67 -19.04 -21.04
CA TYR A 975 -17.26 -19.10 -21.46
C TYR A 975 -17.01 -18.65 -22.91
N PHE A 976 -17.91 -17.82 -23.49
CA PHE A 976 -17.76 -17.30 -24.84
C PHE A 976 -16.35 -16.72 -25.08
N GLY A 977 -15.73 -17.05 -26.21
CA GLY A 977 -14.37 -16.62 -26.54
C GLY A 977 -13.24 -17.51 -25.98
N ILE A 978 -13.56 -18.58 -25.23
CA ILE A 978 -12.59 -19.58 -24.79
C ILE A 978 -12.82 -20.89 -25.57
N PRO A 979 -11.88 -21.35 -26.42
CA PRO A 979 -12.05 -22.56 -27.19
C PRO A 979 -12.04 -23.82 -26.32
N ALA A 980 -12.82 -24.84 -26.69
CA ALA A 980 -12.79 -26.13 -25.99
C ALA A 980 -11.47 -26.88 -26.24
N ILE A 981 -11.00 -27.63 -25.23
CA ILE A 981 -9.89 -28.56 -25.40
C ILE A 981 -10.25 -29.62 -26.46
N PRO A 982 -9.42 -29.81 -27.51
CA PRO A 982 -9.76 -30.72 -28.61
C PRO A 982 -9.57 -32.20 -28.26
N SER A 983 -8.59 -32.54 -27.40
CA SER A 983 -8.27 -33.91 -27.00
C SER A 983 -7.37 -33.95 -25.77
N PHE A 984 -7.47 -35.02 -24.98
CA PHE A 984 -6.59 -35.28 -23.83
C PHE A 984 -5.55 -36.38 -24.14
N PRO A 985 -4.32 -36.31 -23.58
CA PRO A 985 -3.78 -35.19 -22.80
C PRO A 985 -3.58 -33.93 -23.66
N PHE A 986 -3.88 -32.76 -23.10
CA PHE A 986 -3.74 -31.47 -23.78
C PHE A 986 -2.51 -30.72 -23.28
N ALA A 987 -1.59 -30.39 -24.19
CA ALA A 987 -0.31 -29.78 -23.84
C ALA A 987 -0.36 -28.24 -23.77
N GLY A 988 -1.47 -27.60 -24.14
CA GLY A 988 -1.62 -26.13 -24.10
C GLY A 988 -2.12 -25.61 -22.76
N SER A 989 -2.15 -24.29 -22.62
CA SER A 989 -2.72 -23.63 -21.44
C SER A 989 -4.23 -23.84 -21.37
N ALA A 990 -4.76 -24.10 -20.18
CA ALA A 990 -6.17 -24.45 -20.05
C ALA A 990 -6.84 -24.01 -18.76
N LEU A 991 -8.14 -23.82 -18.83
CA LEU A 991 -9.06 -23.64 -17.72
C LEU A 991 -9.83 -24.93 -17.44
N VAL A 992 -9.90 -25.31 -16.16
CA VAL A 992 -10.77 -26.37 -15.66
C VAL A 992 -11.62 -25.80 -14.54
N VAL A 993 -12.94 -25.85 -14.74
CA VAL A 993 -13.93 -25.36 -13.78
C VAL A 993 -14.37 -26.51 -12.87
N TRP A 994 -14.31 -26.29 -11.56
CA TRP A 994 -14.67 -27.25 -10.53
C TRP A 994 -15.92 -26.77 -9.79
N ASP A 995 -16.98 -27.59 -9.80
CA ASP A 995 -18.26 -27.26 -9.15
C ASP A 995 -18.39 -27.95 -7.79
N ALA A 996 -18.57 -27.16 -6.73
CA ALA A 996 -18.85 -27.62 -5.36
C ALA A 996 -20.35 -27.54 -4.98
N GLY A 997 -21.22 -27.14 -5.91
CA GLY A 997 -22.65 -26.93 -5.69
C GLY A 997 -23.02 -25.53 -5.16
N THR A 998 -22.07 -24.59 -5.12
CA THR A 998 -22.29 -23.21 -4.67
C THR A 998 -23.20 -22.43 -5.63
N PRO A 999 -24.22 -21.67 -5.18
CA PRO A 999 -25.05 -20.86 -6.08
C PRO A 999 -24.24 -20.04 -7.10
N THR A 1000 -24.82 -19.80 -8.28
CA THR A 1000 -24.18 -19.04 -9.36
C THR A 1000 -23.67 -17.69 -8.87
N PRO A 1001 -22.51 -17.22 -9.36
CA PRO A 1001 -22.00 -15.89 -9.02
C PRO A 1001 -23.04 -14.78 -9.26
N PRO A 1002 -23.05 -13.71 -8.44
CA PRO A 1002 -23.88 -12.54 -8.68
C PRO A 1002 -23.57 -11.90 -10.03
N THR A 1003 -24.61 -11.48 -10.74
CA THR A 1003 -24.48 -10.74 -12.02
C THR A 1003 -24.25 -9.23 -11.82
N THR A 1004 -24.31 -8.76 -10.58
CA THR A 1004 -24.06 -7.36 -10.17
C THR A 1004 -22.64 -7.19 -9.66
N ASN A 1005 -22.11 -5.96 -9.65
CA ASN A 1005 -20.80 -5.61 -9.07
C ASN A 1005 -20.79 -5.71 -7.54
N THR A 1006 -20.96 -6.91 -7.02
CA THR A 1006 -21.06 -7.21 -5.58
C THR A 1006 -20.45 -8.57 -5.27
N PRO A 1007 -19.97 -8.81 -4.05
CA PRO A 1007 -19.43 -10.11 -3.68
C PRO A 1007 -20.48 -11.23 -3.64
N ASN A 1008 -20.04 -12.47 -3.86
CA ASN A 1008 -20.88 -13.63 -3.63
C ASN A 1008 -20.87 -14.01 -2.14
N PHE A 1009 -22.05 -14.11 -1.54
CA PHE A 1009 -22.23 -14.59 -0.17
C PHE A 1009 -23.15 -15.82 -0.10
N ALA A 1010 -23.59 -16.32 -1.25
CA ALA A 1010 -24.58 -17.38 -1.32
C ALA A 1010 -23.92 -18.76 -1.23
N GLY A 1011 -24.46 -19.64 -0.37
CA GLY A 1011 -23.97 -21.01 -0.20
C GLY A 1011 -22.65 -21.10 0.58
N SER A 1012 -21.98 -22.25 0.48
CA SER A 1012 -20.63 -22.44 1.03
C SER A 1012 -19.62 -21.86 0.05
N ASP A 1013 -18.60 -21.19 0.57
CA ASP A 1013 -17.48 -20.70 -0.24
C ASP A 1013 -16.70 -21.89 -0.84
N PRO A 1014 -16.61 -22.01 -2.18
CA PRO A 1014 -15.91 -23.11 -2.84
C PRO A 1014 -14.40 -22.83 -3.03
N HIS A 1015 -13.88 -21.66 -2.61
CA HIS A 1015 -12.52 -21.20 -2.91
C HIS A 1015 -11.41 -22.25 -2.67
N GLY A 1016 -11.46 -22.97 -1.54
CA GLY A 1016 -10.49 -24.02 -1.19
C GLY A 1016 -10.78 -25.42 -1.75
N LYS A 1017 -11.93 -25.61 -2.42
CA LYS A 1017 -12.41 -26.94 -2.84
C LYS A 1017 -11.58 -27.57 -3.95
N PRO A 1018 -11.20 -26.88 -5.05
CA PRO A 1018 -10.46 -27.52 -6.13
C PRO A 1018 -9.13 -28.10 -5.65
N ARG A 1019 -8.32 -27.33 -4.90
CA ARG A 1019 -7.03 -27.80 -4.38
C ARG A 1019 -7.15 -28.97 -3.39
N SER A 1020 -8.30 -29.11 -2.74
CA SER A 1020 -8.60 -30.18 -1.78
C SER A 1020 -9.13 -31.45 -2.44
N GLU A 1021 -9.56 -31.40 -3.69
CA GLU A 1021 -10.06 -32.55 -4.46
C GLU A 1021 -8.89 -33.41 -4.99
N PRO A 1022 -8.81 -34.71 -4.64
CA PRO A 1022 -7.74 -35.60 -5.12
C PRO A 1022 -7.63 -35.65 -6.66
N ALA A 1023 -8.75 -35.66 -7.37
CA ALA A 1023 -8.75 -35.66 -8.84
C ALA A 1023 -8.09 -34.40 -9.41
N ALA A 1024 -8.31 -33.24 -8.78
CA ALA A 1024 -7.67 -31.99 -9.16
C ALA A 1024 -6.16 -32.04 -8.92
N ARG A 1025 -5.71 -32.54 -7.76
CA ARG A 1025 -4.28 -32.73 -7.47
C ARG A 1025 -3.59 -33.67 -8.44
N GLN A 1026 -4.27 -34.75 -8.84
CA GLN A 1026 -3.78 -35.63 -9.90
C GLN A 1026 -3.60 -34.88 -11.22
N GLN A 1027 -4.59 -34.07 -11.63
CA GLN A 1027 -4.50 -33.27 -12.85
C GLN A 1027 -3.35 -32.26 -12.78
N LYS A 1028 -3.15 -31.57 -11.65
CA LYS A 1028 -2.01 -30.67 -11.42
C LYS A 1028 -0.69 -31.42 -11.57
N SER A 1029 -0.56 -32.58 -10.95
CA SER A 1029 0.65 -33.41 -11.00
C SER A 1029 0.98 -33.88 -12.42
N GLU A 1030 -0.01 -34.31 -13.20
CA GLU A 1030 0.20 -34.73 -14.59
C GLU A 1030 0.55 -33.56 -15.51
N PHE A 1031 0.04 -32.36 -15.20
CA PHE A 1031 0.39 -31.15 -15.91
C PHE A 1031 1.82 -30.67 -15.61
N LEU A 1032 2.24 -30.72 -14.34
CA LEU A 1032 3.58 -30.31 -13.85
C LEU A 1032 4.65 -31.41 -14.07
N LYS A 1033 4.84 -31.80 -15.33
CA LYS A 1033 5.89 -32.72 -15.79
C LYS A 1033 6.54 -32.15 -17.05
N PRO A 1034 7.77 -32.56 -17.43
CA PRO A 1034 8.48 -31.97 -18.57
C PRO A 1034 7.64 -32.03 -19.87
N ASN A 1035 6.94 -33.15 -20.07
CA ASN A 1035 6.02 -33.37 -21.19
C ASN A 1035 4.57 -33.55 -20.70
N GLY A 1036 4.23 -32.88 -19.60
CA GLY A 1036 2.91 -32.96 -18.98
C GLY A 1036 1.80 -32.34 -19.83
N GLY A 1037 0.57 -32.60 -19.45
CA GLY A 1037 -0.60 -32.00 -20.09
C GLY A 1037 -1.83 -32.15 -19.21
N VAL A 1038 -2.86 -31.39 -19.53
CA VAL A 1038 -4.17 -31.52 -18.90
C VAL A 1038 -4.71 -32.89 -19.25
N ILE A 1039 -5.12 -33.65 -18.25
CA ILE A 1039 -5.76 -34.96 -18.42
C ILE A 1039 -7.23 -34.90 -18.00
N ASP A 1040 -8.03 -35.80 -18.54
CA ASP A 1040 -9.43 -35.97 -18.16
C ASP A 1040 -9.54 -36.80 -16.88
N VAL A 1041 -9.56 -36.11 -15.74
CA VAL A 1041 -9.81 -36.73 -14.41
C VAL A 1041 -11.30 -36.82 -14.08
N CYS A 1042 -12.16 -36.24 -14.90
CA CYS A 1042 -13.61 -36.11 -14.66
C CYS A 1042 -14.43 -37.10 -15.53
N GLY A 1043 -13.76 -37.88 -16.39
CA GLY A 1043 -14.38 -38.96 -17.16
C GLY A 1043 -15.37 -38.48 -18.23
N GLY A 1044 -15.09 -37.33 -18.83
CA GLY A 1044 -15.95 -36.66 -19.81
C GLY A 1044 -17.20 -35.98 -19.22
N ALA A 1045 -17.31 -35.93 -17.88
CA ALA A 1045 -18.35 -35.20 -17.17
C ALA A 1045 -17.80 -33.88 -16.58
N PRO A 1046 -18.66 -32.94 -16.16
CA PRO A 1046 -18.20 -31.76 -15.43
C PRO A 1046 -17.39 -32.14 -14.19
N CYS A 1047 -16.34 -31.37 -13.91
CA CYS A 1047 -15.49 -31.62 -12.75
C CYS A 1047 -16.17 -31.14 -11.47
N LEU A 1048 -16.18 -32.00 -10.45
CA LEU A 1048 -16.85 -31.76 -9.17
C LEU A 1048 -15.82 -31.73 -8.04
N ALA A 1049 -16.03 -30.84 -7.06
CA ALA A 1049 -15.24 -30.75 -5.84
C ALA A 1049 -16.18 -30.59 -4.61
N PRO A 1050 -16.88 -31.67 -4.20
CA PRO A 1050 -17.98 -31.62 -3.22
C PRO A 1050 -17.61 -31.15 -1.80
#